data_AF-A0A9W7ID32-F1
#
_entry.id   AF-A0A9W7ID32-F1
#
_cell.length_a   1.000
_cell.length_b   1.000
_cell.length_c   1.000
_cell.angle_alpha   90.00
_cell.angle_beta   90.00
_cell.angle_gamma   90.00
#
_symmetry.space_group_name_H-M   'P 1'
#
loop_
_entity.id
_entity.type
_entity.pdbx_description
1 polymer ?
#
loop_
_entity_poly.entity_id
_entity_poly.type
_entity_poly.pdbx_seq_one_letter_code
_entity_poly.pdbx_strand_id
1 'polypeptide(L)'
;MSSSITNDLIPEGKLLVHIAENGHSFELDSNETTLVEVVMQSIELLSGIHFNDQLLLCAELKLEPQRPLSAYKLPSSDREVFIFNKSRLQTNSPPPPPHEEVDIVEVSEPRPPVSSSDPHPLDDALDPALKALPSYERQFRYHYHRGHTIYTRTLAKFDHCQRLLREQKVQERALDVASGNLDQYYRMIQQNCLEFMKRYKQQHRYHADLLANFDKDMQKLRSTKLHPTLQTATRKHLSDFVKEDNLRKSVENCNSSHRQFENKVLQLNQMFGEVKRKVEELFTSRASLPIKNLESAIKDHQRYLNEQKSIMQSLSKDVNTVKKLVDDCLSSQLSSSLRPHDAVSALGPMYDVHDKNHLPRMLAFERAISKLLDFCKDKKNEMNIFVHMYMQKTTYVTYYIKDVKLQFPVFKEAMVRQEDIFMDLKLVRGIGPAYRACLAEIIRRKASMKLYMGMAGQLAERLATKREVEVRRREEFLKAHGLYIPKDVLASMGLYDTPNQCDVNIAPFDTALLDIDIPDLDHYAPEYLAGLLSKPASSRGSSSLLNESSQSADTEEIGVDTLGKDDFNDLLEGSELVEIAGTSKMEVENAKLKAELASAIALICSWGPEFEYESLDDSKVDTLLKNAAEKTAEALHLKDEYEKHLQQMLKEKQMQCVSYEKRIQELEQRLSDQYSQGQKLSITNIVTEFGLRGSKDDNCKPGISGCEVNVPRIATSEPMDEVSCISNSVDAKLGQSGRQTSKGREGVDENMMESSEILNPHLDSSMQEPQQEDLQVGAKDGKDRMVGQSGMSLANSSTAESMPEPLNALPCGTAAEQGLDSKVGGDLVLELQSALAEKLNQLSETETKLKDALDENSILRREMETSCKLLDESQMNCAHLENCLHEARKEAQSHRCAADRRASEYNALRASAVKMRSLFERLRNCVYVPGGMTGFADSLHALAQSLANSINDGEDDGSVEFHKCIRVFAEKVGFLSRHREELHEKYTNVEAVNEQLRKELEEKNELVKTLFTKHQHEKQANKEKISFSRLQVHEIAAFVLNSSGHYEAITRNCSNYYLSAESVALFTDHLPSQPNYIVGQIVHIERQTVKPLLPSSSRPDCGRADPPDQLTSNIGTERLNPGCEYFVVTIAMLPDTAIHSPPPS
;
A
#
# COMPACT_ATOMS: atom_id res chain seq x y z
N MET A 1 36.65 63.67 10.92
CA MET A 1 35.45 63.26 10.15
C MET A 1 35.88 63.11 8.70
N SER A 2 35.94 61.89 8.19
CA SER A 2 36.48 61.58 6.86
C SER A 2 35.61 60.51 6.20
N SER A 3 34.61 60.95 5.45
CA SER A 3 33.66 60.09 4.73
C SER A 3 34.23 59.73 3.36
N SER A 4 34.77 58.52 3.25
CA SER A 4 35.12 57.90 1.96
C SER A 4 33.85 57.64 1.14
N ILE A 5 33.85 58.06 -0.13
CA ILE A 5 32.72 57.88 -1.05
C ILE A 5 32.76 56.45 -1.61
N THR A 6 31.68 55.70 -1.41
CA THR A 6 31.45 54.41 -2.08
C THR A 6 30.79 54.65 -3.43
N ASN A 7 31.42 54.19 -4.52
CA ASN A 7 30.77 54.07 -5.82
C ASN A 7 30.11 52.70 -5.94
N ASP A 8 28.84 52.67 -6.35
CA ASP A 8 28.16 51.41 -6.69
C ASP A 8 28.75 50.82 -7.98
N LEU A 9 29.44 49.68 -7.85
CA LEU A 9 29.67 48.78 -8.98
C LEU A 9 28.45 47.86 -9.17
N ILE A 10 28.26 47.40 -10.40
CA ILE A 10 27.46 46.22 -10.69
C ILE A 10 28.08 45.05 -9.87
N PRO A 11 27.29 44.20 -9.18
CA PRO A 11 27.84 43.14 -8.35
C PRO A 11 28.60 42.13 -9.23
N GLU A 12 29.93 42.21 -9.20
CA GLU A 12 30.83 41.19 -9.70
C GLU A 12 30.53 39.87 -8.96
N GLY A 13 30.42 38.77 -9.71
CA GLY A 13 29.91 37.48 -9.22
C GLY A 13 30.87 36.72 -8.32
N LYS A 14 31.26 37.32 -7.20
CA LYS A 14 32.22 36.76 -6.25
C LYS A 14 31.75 35.42 -5.71
N LEU A 15 32.48 34.38 -6.06
CA LEU A 15 32.30 33.03 -5.55
C LEU A 15 33.13 32.87 -4.27
N LEU A 16 32.47 32.60 -3.14
CA LEU A 16 33.16 32.31 -1.89
C LEU A 16 33.49 30.80 -1.82
N VAL A 17 34.79 30.51 -1.76
CA VAL A 17 35.32 29.14 -1.79
C VAL A 17 36.13 28.85 -0.52
N HIS A 18 35.86 27.71 0.10
CA HIS A 18 36.44 27.29 1.37
C HIS A 18 37.21 25.98 1.24
N ILE A 19 38.39 25.88 1.85
CA ILE A 19 39.10 24.61 2.03
C ILE A 19 38.59 23.97 3.32
N ALA A 20 37.95 22.80 3.21
CA ALA A 20 37.34 22.11 4.34
C ALA A 20 38.37 21.63 5.39
N GLU A 21 39.57 21.23 4.96
CA GLU A 21 40.63 20.69 5.84
C GLU A 21 41.08 21.71 6.90
N ASN A 22 41.17 22.99 6.53
CA ASN A 22 41.78 24.04 7.36
C ASN A 22 40.91 25.30 7.57
N GLY A 23 39.78 25.46 6.87
CA GLY A 23 38.88 26.61 7.01
C GLY A 23 39.32 27.88 6.27
N HIS A 24 40.41 27.84 5.50
CA HIS A 24 40.82 28.97 4.67
C HIS A 24 39.75 29.30 3.62
N SER A 25 39.61 30.58 3.33
CA SER A 25 38.52 31.14 2.52
C SER A 25 39.07 32.07 1.46
N PHE A 26 38.58 31.95 0.23
CA PHE A 26 39.02 32.69 -0.95
C PHE A 26 37.79 33.27 -1.64
N GLU A 27 37.84 34.56 -1.98
CA GLU A 27 36.91 35.16 -2.94
C GLU A 27 37.52 34.99 -4.33
N LEU A 28 36.76 34.41 -5.25
CA LEU A 28 37.12 34.30 -6.67
C LEU A 28 36.12 35.06 -7.53
N ASP A 29 36.61 35.95 -8.37
CA ASP A 29 35.77 36.63 -9.36
C ASP A 29 35.35 35.60 -10.43
N SER A 30 34.04 35.41 -10.60
CA SER A 30 33.48 34.36 -11.45
C SER A 30 32.12 34.80 -12.00
N ASN A 31 31.60 34.07 -12.98
CA ASN A 31 30.28 34.33 -13.54
C ASN A 31 29.49 33.03 -13.71
N GLU A 32 28.20 33.15 -14.01
CA GLU A 32 27.28 32.02 -14.18
C GLU A 32 27.71 31.01 -15.26
N THR A 33 28.51 31.46 -16.24
CA THR A 33 29.04 30.63 -17.35
C THR A 33 30.41 30.00 -17.06
N THR A 34 31.10 30.40 -16.00
CA THR A 34 32.37 29.80 -15.56
C THR A 34 32.18 28.31 -15.30
N LEU A 35 33.04 27.46 -15.85
CA LEU A 35 33.06 26.02 -15.56
C LEU A 35 33.66 25.74 -14.17
N VAL A 36 33.13 24.73 -13.47
CA VAL A 36 33.67 24.24 -12.19
C VAL A 36 35.16 23.91 -12.30
N GLU A 37 35.61 23.39 -13.45
CA GLU A 37 37.02 23.13 -13.75
C GLU A 37 37.92 24.38 -13.61
N VAL A 38 37.47 25.56 -14.04
CA VAL A 38 38.25 26.81 -13.94
C VAL A 38 38.41 27.25 -12.49
N VAL A 39 37.38 27.03 -11.66
CA VAL A 39 37.43 27.28 -10.21
C VAL A 39 38.44 26.34 -9.55
N MET A 40 38.46 25.06 -9.93
CA MET A 40 39.42 24.07 -9.41
C MET A 40 40.87 24.43 -9.75
N GLN A 41 41.14 24.79 -11.01
CA GLN A 41 42.47 25.24 -11.46
C GLN A 41 42.92 26.53 -10.73
N SER A 42 41.99 27.46 -10.49
CA SER A 42 42.27 28.69 -9.72
C SER A 42 42.64 28.38 -8.26
N ILE A 43 41.97 27.41 -7.63
CA ILE A 43 42.28 26.98 -6.26
C ILE A 43 43.57 26.18 -6.18
N GLU A 44 43.93 25.40 -7.21
CA GLU A 44 45.19 24.65 -7.24
C GLU A 44 46.41 25.58 -7.07
N LEU A 45 46.39 26.74 -7.76
CA LEU A 45 47.40 27.79 -7.65
C LEU A 45 47.43 28.47 -6.27
N LEU A 46 46.29 28.59 -5.59
CA LEU A 46 46.14 29.29 -4.31
C LEU A 46 46.32 28.39 -3.07
N SER A 47 46.18 27.07 -3.22
CA SER A 47 46.13 26.10 -2.11
C SER A 47 47.13 24.96 -2.20
N GLY A 48 47.74 24.72 -3.37
CA GLY A 48 48.57 23.55 -3.63
C GLY A 48 47.81 22.22 -3.66
N ILE A 49 46.47 22.21 -3.57
CA ILE A 49 45.67 20.99 -3.71
C ILE A 49 45.51 20.70 -5.19
N HIS A 50 46.21 19.66 -5.66
CA HIS A 50 46.23 19.26 -7.06
C HIS A 50 44.82 18.99 -7.62
N PHE A 51 44.56 19.39 -8.87
CA PHE A 51 43.23 19.36 -9.50
C PHE A 51 42.49 18.02 -9.33
N ASN A 52 43.18 16.90 -9.58
CA ASN A 52 42.60 15.56 -9.46
C ASN A 52 42.20 15.21 -8.02
N ASP A 53 42.81 15.83 -7.01
CA ASP A 53 42.52 15.59 -5.60
C ASP A 53 41.41 16.50 -5.03
N GLN A 54 40.96 17.52 -5.76
CA GLN A 54 39.88 18.39 -5.29
C GLN A 54 38.49 17.74 -5.45
N LEU A 55 37.72 17.66 -4.35
CA LEU A 55 36.30 17.33 -4.34
C LEU A 55 35.51 18.57 -3.92
N LEU A 56 34.67 19.10 -4.82
CA LEU A 56 33.85 20.29 -4.57
C LEU A 56 32.41 19.88 -4.20
N LEU A 57 31.92 20.39 -3.06
CA LEU A 57 30.52 20.28 -2.63
C LEU A 57 29.90 21.67 -2.42
N CYS A 58 28.60 21.81 -2.70
CA CYS A 58 27.79 22.98 -2.38
C CYS A 58 26.40 22.53 -1.93
N ALA A 59 25.97 22.91 -0.72
CA ALA A 59 24.83 22.31 -0.03
C ALA A 59 24.93 20.76 -0.04
N GLU A 60 23.86 20.03 -0.40
CA GLU A 60 23.91 18.56 -0.51
C GLU A 60 24.57 18.04 -1.81
N LEU A 61 24.98 18.91 -2.75
CA LEU A 61 25.35 18.52 -4.11
C LEU A 61 26.87 18.49 -4.35
N LYS A 62 27.32 17.46 -5.07
CA LYS A 62 28.66 17.42 -5.65
C LYS A 62 28.71 18.23 -6.95
N LEU A 63 29.75 19.05 -7.09
CA LEU A 63 30.05 19.76 -8.33
C LEU A 63 30.84 18.84 -9.29
N GLU A 64 30.48 18.89 -10.57
CA GLU A 64 31.16 18.16 -11.65
C GLU A 64 31.97 19.14 -12.51
N PRO A 65 33.27 18.90 -12.79
CA PRO A 65 34.16 19.87 -13.47
C PRO A 65 33.61 20.37 -14.81
N GLN A 66 32.94 19.47 -15.54
CA GLN A 66 32.35 19.63 -16.87
C GLN A 66 31.12 20.56 -16.90
N ARG A 67 30.62 21.04 -15.77
CA ARG A 67 29.38 21.84 -15.68
C ARG A 67 29.66 23.31 -15.34
N PRO A 68 28.86 24.27 -15.84
CA PRO A 68 28.94 25.67 -15.45
C PRO A 68 28.35 25.90 -14.05
N LEU A 69 28.80 26.96 -13.37
CA LEU A 69 28.33 27.36 -12.04
C LEU A 69 26.81 27.60 -11.97
N SER A 70 26.21 28.13 -13.04
CA SER A 70 24.75 28.29 -13.21
C SER A 70 23.96 27.00 -12.95
N ALA A 71 24.48 25.83 -13.32
CA ALA A 71 23.83 24.53 -13.08
C ALA A 71 23.64 24.22 -11.59
N TYR A 72 24.33 24.94 -10.70
CA TYR A 72 24.25 24.83 -9.24
C TYR A 72 23.70 26.10 -8.57
N LYS A 73 23.21 27.08 -9.36
CA LYS A 73 22.82 28.43 -8.91
C LYS A 73 23.98 29.21 -8.27
N LEU A 74 25.15 29.14 -8.90
CA LEU A 74 26.37 29.87 -8.52
C LEU A 74 26.82 30.80 -9.66
N PRO A 75 27.54 31.90 -9.37
CA PRO A 75 27.79 32.45 -8.03
C PRO A 75 26.50 33.06 -7.43
N SER A 76 26.35 32.99 -6.11
CA SER A 76 25.29 33.69 -5.37
C SER A 76 25.72 33.95 -3.93
N SER A 77 25.24 35.05 -3.34
CA SER A 77 25.59 35.48 -1.97
C SER A 77 25.29 34.45 -0.89
N ASP A 78 24.33 33.57 -1.16
CA ASP A 78 23.73 32.68 -0.18
C ASP A 78 24.32 31.25 -0.26
N ARG A 79 25.35 31.03 -1.11
CA ARG A 79 25.89 29.71 -1.43
C ARG A 79 27.42 29.69 -1.47
N GLU A 80 27.97 28.98 -0.50
CA GLU A 80 29.42 28.75 -0.36
C GLU A 80 29.83 27.42 -1.04
N VAL A 81 31.04 27.35 -1.58
CA VAL A 81 31.62 26.13 -2.16
C VAL A 81 32.71 25.58 -1.25
N PHE A 82 32.63 24.29 -0.90
CA PHE A 82 33.58 23.62 -0.01
C PHE A 82 34.45 22.61 -0.76
N ILE A 83 35.76 22.69 -0.55
CA ILE A 83 36.78 21.88 -1.21
C ILE A 83 37.42 20.92 -0.23
N PHE A 84 37.32 19.63 -0.54
CA PHE A 84 37.84 18.52 0.24
C PHE A 84 38.99 17.86 -0.52
N ASN A 85 40.10 17.61 0.18
CA ASN A 85 41.33 17.06 -0.40
C ASN A 85 41.30 15.52 -0.38
N LYS A 86 41.03 14.88 -1.52
CA LYS A 86 40.89 13.41 -1.67
C LYS A 86 42.11 12.62 -1.16
N SER A 87 43.32 13.18 -1.27
CA SER A 87 44.52 12.53 -0.73
C SER A 87 44.46 12.35 0.80
N ARG A 88 43.82 13.28 1.51
CA ARG A 88 43.56 13.23 2.97
C ARG A 88 42.31 12.44 3.36
N LEU A 89 41.41 12.19 2.41
CA LEU A 89 40.22 11.35 2.63
C LEU A 89 40.57 9.85 2.75
N GLN A 90 41.78 9.43 2.36
CA GLN A 90 42.23 8.05 2.41
C GLN A 90 42.52 7.63 3.86
N THR A 91 42.04 6.45 4.29
CA THR A 91 42.18 5.94 5.67
C THR A 91 43.62 5.90 6.22
N ASN A 92 44.61 5.72 5.33
CA ASN A 92 46.02 5.62 5.69
C ASN A 92 46.78 6.97 5.57
N SER A 93 46.10 8.06 5.24
CA SER A 93 46.75 9.37 5.08
C SER A 93 47.12 9.96 6.45
N PRO A 94 48.34 10.53 6.59
CA PRO A 94 48.78 11.11 7.84
C PRO A 94 47.90 12.30 8.24
N PRO A 95 47.72 12.55 9.54
CA PRO A 95 46.97 13.71 10.01
C PRO A 95 47.56 15.03 9.48
N PRO A 96 46.76 16.11 9.41
CA PRO A 96 47.29 17.43 9.12
C PRO A 96 48.37 17.79 10.16
N PRO A 97 49.47 18.45 9.76
CA PRO A 97 50.47 18.93 10.71
C PRO A 97 49.83 19.96 11.67
N PRO A 98 50.38 20.13 12.89
CA PRO A 98 49.99 21.25 13.74
C PRO A 98 50.22 22.57 12.99
N HIS A 99 49.34 23.54 13.22
CA HIS A 99 49.28 24.80 12.48
C HIS A 99 50.65 25.49 12.39
N GLU A 100 51.03 25.94 11.20
CA GLU A 100 52.26 26.71 10.96
C GLU A 100 52.34 27.91 11.91
N GLU A 101 53.53 28.20 12.43
CA GLU A 101 53.73 29.37 13.28
C GLU A 101 53.57 30.65 12.45
N VAL A 102 52.37 31.23 12.47
CA VAL A 102 52.12 32.55 11.90
C VAL A 102 52.91 33.57 12.73
N ASP A 103 54.04 33.98 12.17
CA ASP A 103 54.98 34.90 12.77
C ASP A 103 54.32 36.27 13.03
N ILE A 104 53.96 36.52 14.28
CA ILE A 104 53.36 37.78 14.72
C ILE A 104 54.49 38.80 14.88
N VAL A 105 54.90 39.36 13.74
CA VAL A 105 55.94 40.38 13.54
C VAL A 105 56.24 41.14 14.84
N GLU A 106 57.31 40.74 15.52
CA GLU A 106 57.58 41.21 16.88
C GLU A 106 58.12 42.65 16.88
N VAL A 107 57.19 43.61 16.85
CA VAL A 107 57.50 45.03 17.04
C VAL A 107 58.23 45.18 18.37
N SER A 108 59.51 45.56 18.28
CA SER A 108 60.41 45.68 19.43
C SER A 108 59.94 46.80 20.38
N GLU A 109 60.19 46.67 21.69
CA GLU A 109 59.88 47.76 22.60
C GLU A 109 60.68 49.03 22.24
N PRO A 110 60.06 50.23 22.27
CA PRO A 110 60.79 51.48 22.12
C PRO A 110 61.80 51.62 23.25
N ARG A 111 62.99 52.16 22.96
CA ARG A 111 64.02 52.37 23.98
C ARG A 111 63.64 53.51 24.93
N PRO A 112 63.99 53.45 26.23
CA PRO A 112 63.83 54.57 27.15
C PRO A 112 64.56 55.84 26.64
N PRO A 113 64.02 57.04 26.87
CA PRO A 113 64.64 58.28 26.42
C PRO A 113 65.95 58.54 27.16
N VAL A 114 67.07 58.60 26.41
CA VAL A 114 68.39 58.96 26.94
C VAL A 114 68.45 60.48 27.11
N SER A 115 68.89 60.94 28.28
CA SER A 115 68.76 62.32 28.76
C SER A 115 69.62 63.39 28.07
N SER A 116 70.31 63.07 26.97
CA SER A 116 71.31 63.94 26.33
C SER A 116 71.22 64.06 24.81
N SER A 117 70.21 63.46 24.15
CA SER A 117 70.23 63.29 22.68
C SER A 117 69.57 64.40 21.85
N ASP A 118 68.81 65.31 22.48
CA ASP A 118 68.01 66.32 21.76
C ASP A 118 67.77 67.54 22.69
N PRO A 119 68.55 68.63 22.57
CA PRO A 119 68.57 69.72 23.56
C PRO A 119 67.33 70.62 23.46
N HIS A 120 66.59 70.75 24.58
CA HIS A 120 65.38 71.56 24.64
C HIS A 120 65.67 72.97 25.16
N PRO A 121 65.02 74.05 24.67
CA PRO A 121 65.29 75.43 25.12
C PRO A 121 65.05 75.73 26.61
N LEU A 122 64.40 74.81 27.34
CA LEU A 122 64.22 74.89 28.81
C LEU A 122 65.25 74.05 29.60
N ASP A 123 66.08 73.24 28.95
CA ASP A 123 67.10 72.44 29.65
C ASP A 123 68.17 73.35 30.30
N ASP A 124 68.35 74.60 29.82
CA ASP A 124 69.25 75.61 30.40
C ASP A 124 68.55 76.58 31.38
N ALA A 125 67.28 76.36 31.74
CA ALA A 125 66.53 77.24 32.63
C ALA A 125 67.10 77.28 34.07
N LEU A 126 67.08 78.47 34.68
CA LEU A 126 67.51 78.69 36.07
C LEU A 126 66.54 78.11 37.12
N ASP A 127 65.27 77.91 36.76
CA ASP A 127 64.26 77.29 37.62
C ASP A 127 64.32 75.75 37.45
N PRO A 128 64.60 74.98 38.52
CA PRO A 128 64.57 73.52 38.48
C PRO A 128 63.24 72.91 38.01
N ALA A 129 62.10 73.60 38.19
CA ALA A 129 60.81 73.15 37.69
C ALA A 129 60.71 73.28 36.16
N LEU A 130 61.08 74.43 35.59
CA LEU A 130 61.13 74.61 34.13
C LEU A 130 62.09 73.61 33.47
N LYS A 131 63.21 73.30 34.13
CA LYS A 131 64.18 72.27 33.68
C LYS A 131 63.65 70.83 33.79
N ALA A 132 62.63 70.57 34.61
CA ALA A 132 62.01 69.25 34.75
C ALA A 132 60.95 68.96 33.66
N LEU A 133 60.24 69.99 33.18
CA LEU A 133 59.14 69.83 32.21
C LEU A 133 59.53 69.08 30.91
N PRO A 134 60.69 69.35 30.26
CA PRO A 134 61.10 68.60 29.05
C PRO A 134 61.44 67.15 29.34
N SER A 135 61.95 66.85 30.55
CA SER A 135 62.20 65.47 30.99
C SER A 135 60.89 64.70 31.12
N TYR A 136 59.88 65.31 31.77
CA TYR A 136 58.53 64.74 31.80
C TYR A 136 57.92 64.59 30.40
N GLU A 137 58.05 65.57 29.50
CA GLU A 137 57.51 65.44 28.15
C GLU A 137 58.11 64.25 27.38
N ARG A 138 59.45 64.10 27.43
CA ARG A 138 60.17 62.95 26.86
C ARG A 138 59.66 61.62 27.46
N GLN A 139 59.43 61.57 28.77
CA GLN A 139 58.93 60.38 29.49
C GLN A 139 57.46 60.04 29.16
N PHE A 140 56.55 61.03 29.17
CA PHE A 140 55.14 60.82 28.83
C PHE A 140 54.98 60.40 27.36
N ARG A 141 55.73 60.99 26.42
CA ARG A 141 55.79 60.51 25.02
C ARG A 141 56.26 59.06 24.96
N TYR A 142 57.30 58.70 25.68
CA TYR A 142 57.78 57.31 25.78
C TYR A 142 56.71 56.35 26.34
N HIS A 143 55.98 56.74 27.40
CA HIS A 143 54.86 55.96 27.94
C HIS A 143 53.75 55.74 26.90
N TYR A 144 53.37 56.78 26.15
CA TYR A 144 52.41 56.66 25.06
C TYR A 144 52.90 55.74 23.94
N HIS A 145 54.14 55.87 23.47
CA HIS A 145 54.69 54.99 22.43
C HIS A 145 54.82 53.52 22.88
N ARG A 146 55.23 53.30 24.14
CA ARG A 146 55.29 51.95 24.72
C ARG A 146 53.90 51.33 24.84
N GLY A 147 52.93 52.09 25.37
CA GLY A 147 51.52 51.69 25.41
C GLY A 147 50.97 51.38 24.01
N HIS A 148 51.28 52.20 23.02
CA HIS A 148 50.84 52.00 21.64
C HIS A 148 51.41 50.72 21.01
N THR A 149 52.67 50.40 21.29
CA THR A 149 53.30 49.14 20.86
C THR A 149 52.61 47.93 21.48
N ILE A 150 52.36 47.96 22.80
CA ILE A 150 51.64 46.90 23.53
C ILE A 150 50.20 46.75 22.98
N TYR A 151 49.49 47.86 22.75
CA TYR A 151 48.13 47.84 22.20
C TYR A 151 48.09 47.23 20.79
N THR A 152 48.97 47.68 19.90
CA THR A 152 49.02 47.20 18.51
C THR A 152 49.36 45.70 18.44
N ARG A 153 50.29 45.24 19.27
CA ARG A 153 50.63 43.81 19.40
C ARG A 153 49.48 43.01 20.02
N THR A 154 48.77 43.56 21.01
CA THR A 154 47.59 42.91 21.62
C THR A 154 46.45 42.77 20.61
N LEU A 155 46.22 43.81 19.80
CA LEU A 155 45.22 43.83 18.73
C LEU A 155 45.54 42.76 17.67
N ALA A 156 46.77 42.72 17.16
CA ALA A 156 47.20 41.71 16.17
C ALA A 156 47.04 40.27 16.69
N LYS A 157 47.38 40.00 17.95
CA LYS A 157 47.15 38.70 18.60
C LYS A 157 45.65 38.36 18.67
N PHE A 158 44.79 39.34 18.99
CA PHE A 158 43.34 39.12 19.10
C PHE A 158 42.64 38.96 17.74
N ASP A 159 43.05 39.71 16.72
CA ASP A 159 42.56 39.55 15.35
C ASP A 159 42.92 38.17 14.79
N HIS A 160 44.08 37.62 15.19
CA HIS A 160 44.44 36.24 14.92
C HIS A 160 43.51 35.24 15.65
N CYS A 161 43.17 35.46 16.92
CA CYS A 161 42.15 34.65 17.61
C CYS A 161 40.79 34.67 16.87
N GLN A 162 40.37 35.85 16.37
CA GLN A 162 39.16 35.95 15.56
C GLN A 162 39.26 35.17 14.25
N ARG A 163 40.40 35.24 13.55
CA ARG A 163 40.65 34.47 12.31
C ARG A 163 40.52 32.98 12.57
N LEU A 164 41.20 32.44 13.59
CA LEU A 164 41.13 31.03 13.95
C LEU A 164 39.70 30.57 14.30
N LEU A 165 38.87 31.44 14.88
CA LEU A 165 37.44 31.15 15.12
C LEU A 165 36.62 31.16 13.82
N ARG A 166 36.86 32.11 12.90
CA ARG A 166 36.18 32.16 11.59
C ARG A 166 36.46 30.89 10.78
N GLU A 167 37.72 30.46 10.73
CA GLU A 167 38.16 29.23 10.08
C GLU A 167 37.51 27.98 10.71
N GLN A 168 37.41 27.90 12.04
CA GLN A 168 36.71 26.79 12.72
C GLN A 168 35.20 26.77 12.40
N LYS A 169 34.56 27.94 12.25
CA LYS A 169 33.16 28.02 11.79
C LYS A 169 33.00 27.65 10.31
N VAL A 170 34.01 27.87 9.47
CA VAL A 170 34.03 27.36 8.09
C VAL A 170 34.18 25.83 8.08
N GLN A 171 35.05 25.29 8.93
CA GLN A 171 35.19 23.84 9.12
C GLN A 171 33.88 23.19 9.61
N GLU A 172 33.17 23.80 10.56
CA GLU A 172 31.84 23.38 11.01
C GLU A 172 30.86 23.28 9.82
N ARG A 173 30.72 24.34 9.02
CA ARG A 173 29.84 24.32 7.82
C ARG A 173 30.28 23.32 6.74
N ALA A 174 31.59 23.05 6.62
CA ALA A 174 32.10 22.03 5.72
C ALA A 174 31.70 20.61 6.17
N LEU A 175 31.73 20.33 7.48
CA LEU A 175 31.22 19.07 8.05
C LEU A 175 29.71 18.92 7.81
N ASP A 176 28.95 20.00 7.97
CA ASP A 176 27.50 20.04 7.74
C ASP A 176 27.15 19.70 6.28
N VAL A 177 27.84 20.32 5.32
CA VAL A 177 27.74 20.06 3.88
C VAL A 177 28.06 18.60 3.53
N ALA A 178 29.16 18.07 4.05
CA ALA A 178 29.55 16.67 3.81
C ALA A 178 28.56 15.68 4.45
N SER A 179 28.02 15.99 5.63
CA SER A 179 27.01 15.17 6.32
C SER A 179 25.67 15.17 5.57
N GLY A 180 25.23 16.32 5.04
CA GLY A 180 24.02 16.41 4.23
C GLY A 180 24.13 15.62 2.92
N ASN A 181 25.29 15.67 2.25
CA ASN A 181 25.55 14.84 1.07
C ASN A 181 25.53 13.33 1.41
N LEU A 182 26.11 12.92 2.54
CA LEU A 182 26.05 11.53 3.01
C LEU A 182 24.61 11.09 3.32
N ASP A 183 23.84 11.94 4.02
CA ASP A 183 22.43 11.68 4.37
C ASP A 183 21.56 11.53 3.12
N GLN A 184 21.75 12.37 2.11
CA GLN A 184 21.06 12.25 0.82
C GLN A 184 21.32 10.87 0.16
N TYR A 185 22.56 10.39 0.14
CA TYR A 185 22.89 9.05 -0.37
C TYR A 185 22.32 7.93 0.51
N TYR A 186 22.33 8.09 1.83
CA TYR A 186 21.76 7.12 2.76
C TYR A 186 20.24 7.00 2.60
N ARG A 187 19.50 8.13 2.55
CA ARG A 187 18.05 8.17 2.31
C ARG A 187 17.66 7.43 1.02
N MET A 188 18.38 7.66 -0.08
CA MET A 188 18.18 6.95 -1.35
C MET A 188 18.37 5.43 -1.22
N ILE A 189 19.38 4.97 -0.47
CA ILE A 189 19.62 3.53 -0.26
C ILE A 189 18.63 2.91 0.72
N GLN A 190 18.18 3.65 1.74
CA GLN A 190 17.08 3.24 2.62
C GLN A 190 15.78 3.05 1.83
N GLN A 191 15.45 3.97 0.91
CA GLN A 191 14.28 3.84 0.04
C GLN A 191 14.37 2.61 -0.88
N ASN A 192 15.51 2.42 -1.56
CA ASN A 192 15.75 1.23 -2.40
C ASN A 192 15.62 -0.08 -1.59
N CYS A 193 16.13 -0.09 -0.35
CA CYS A 193 16.02 -1.24 0.55
C CYS A 193 14.57 -1.54 0.95
N LEU A 194 13.79 -0.52 1.32
CA LEU A 194 12.37 -0.66 1.66
C LEU A 194 11.54 -1.13 0.45
N GLU A 195 11.78 -0.57 -0.73
CA GLU A 195 11.08 -0.93 -1.97
C GLU A 195 11.38 -2.37 -2.40
N PHE A 196 12.66 -2.78 -2.33
CA PHE A 196 13.08 -4.17 -2.54
C PHE A 196 12.43 -5.11 -1.51
N MET A 197 12.52 -4.79 -0.22
CA MET A 197 11.99 -5.64 0.85
C MET A 197 10.45 -5.72 0.84
N LYS A 198 9.72 -4.75 0.27
CA LYS A 198 8.28 -4.89 -0.01
C LYS A 198 8.03 -6.01 -1.02
N ARG A 199 8.61 -5.90 -2.24
CA ARG A 199 8.40 -6.90 -3.30
C ARG A 199 8.92 -8.28 -2.91
N TYR A 200 10.09 -8.35 -2.27
CA TYR A 200 10.64 -9.61 -1.76
C TYR A 200 9.68 -10.31 -0.80
N LYS A 201 9.09 -9.60 0.18
CA LYS A 201 8.15 -10.21 1.14
C LYS A 201 6.87 -10.71 0.47
N GLN A 202 6.41 -10.05 -0.59
CA GLN A 202 5.27 -10.48 -1.39
C GLN A 202 5.60 -11.77 -2.17
N GLN A 203 6.64 -11.75 -3.01
CA GLN A 203 7.09 -12.91 -3.78
C GLN A 203 7.42 -14.11 -2.87
N HIS A 204 8.13 -13.88 -1.76
CA HIS A 204 8.48 -14.93 -0.81
C HIS A 204 7.27 -15.58 -0.15
N ARG A 205 6.22 -14.81 0.21
CA ARG A 205 4.97 -15.38 0.74
C ARG A 205 4.28 -16.25 -0.29
N TYR A 206 4.14 -15.75 -1.51
CA TYR A 206 3.51 -16.47 -2.61
C TYR A 206 4.26 -17.77 -2.95
N HIS A 207 5.59 -17.72 -3.04
CA HIS A 207 6.46 -18.88 -3.28
C HIS A 207 6.41 -19.89 -2.13
N ALA A 208 6.41 -19.43 -0.88
CA ALA A 208 6.27 -20.33 0.28
C ALA A 208 4.89 -21.01 0.31
N ASP A 209 3.81 -20.31 -0.06
CA ASP A 209 2.45 -20.86 -0.12
C ASP A 209 2.26 -21.85 -1.28
N LEU A 210 2.90 -21.61 -2.44
CA LEU A 210 3.01 -22.59 -3.53
C LEU A 210 3.71 -23.89 -3.06
N LEU A 211 4.85 -23.77 -2.38
CA LEU A 211 5.57 -24.93 -1.85
C LEU A 211 4.77 -25.68 -0.77
N ALA A 212 4.11 -24.96 0.15
CA ALA A 212 3.38 -25.54 1.27
C ALA A 212 2.05 -26.21 0.90
N ASN A 213 1.50 -25.92 -0.29
CA ASN A 213 0.24 -26.49 -0.77
C ASN A 213 0.37 -27.40 -2.00
N PHE A 214 1.57 -27.54 -2.59
CA PHE A 214 1.79 -28.30 -3.83
C PHE A 214 1.10 -29.68 -3.86
N ASP A 215 1.34 -30.56 -2.88
CA ASP A 215 0.73 -31.90 -2.88
C ASP A 215 -0.81 -31.85 -2.70
N LYS A 216 -1.36 -30.82 -2.04
CA LYS A 216 -2.82 -30.60 -1.93
C LYS A 216 -3.41 -30.15 -3.27
N ASP A 217 -2.75 -29.23 -3.95
CA ASP A 217 -3.21 -28.73 -5.25
C ASP A 217 -3.10 -29.82 -6.32
N MET A 218 -2.02 -30.60 -6.31
CA MET A 218 -1.93 -31.85 -7.09
C MET A 218 -3.06 -32.84 -6.74
N GLN A 219 -3.40 -33.00 -5.46
CA GLN A 219 -4.52 -33.87 -5.06
C GLN A 219 -5.88 -33.36 -5.61
N LYS A 220 -6.14 -32.05 -5.61
CA LYS A 220 -7.32 -31.44 -6.26
C LYS A 220 -7.35 -31.73 -7.77
N LEU A 221 -6.21 -31.63 -8.46
CA LEU A 221 -6.14 -31.94 -9.90
C LEU A 221 -6.37 -33.43 -10.20
N ARG A 222 -5.91 -34.34 -9.32
CA ARG A 222 -6.19 -35.78 -9.43
C ARG A 222 -7.66 -36.12 -9.13
N SER A 223 -8.31 -35.45 -8.18
CA SER A 223 -9.72 -35.71 -7.85
C SER A 223 -10.71 -35.15 -8.87
N THR A 224 -10.32 -34.09 -9.59
CA THR A 224 -11.19 -33.41 -10.56
C THR A 224 -11.20 -34.12 -11.90
N LYS A 225 -12.34 -34.68 -12.27
CA LYS A 225 -12.57 -35.34 -13.58
C LYS A 225 -12.91 -34.31 -14.65
N LEU A 226 -12.40 -34.55 -15.86
CA LEU A 226 -12.81 -33.80 -17.05
C LEU A 226 -14.27 -34.12 -17.41
N HIS A 227 -14.97 -33.14 -17.97
CA HIS A 227 -16.31 -33.33 -18.54
C HIS A 227 -16.32 -34.53 -19.51
N PRO A 228 -17.33 -35.43 -19.49
CA PRO A 228 -17.28 -36.71 -20.21
C PRO A 228 -16.91 -36.62 -21.70
N THR A 229 -17.39 -35.59 -22.40
CA THR A 229 -17.08 -35.36 -23.83
C THR A 229 -15.64 -34.91 -24.11
N LEU A 230 -14.90 -34.46 -23.08
CA LEU A 230 -13.49 -34.08 -23.17
C LEU A 230 -12.55 -35.25 -22.77
N GLN A 231 -13.09 -36.36 -22.27
CA GLN A 231 -12.29 -37.50 -21.85
C GLN A 231 -11.76 -38.28 -23.06
N THR A 232 -10.53 -38.77 -22.94
CA THR A 232 -9.83 -39.57 -23.95
C THR A 232 -9.12 -40.74 -23.27
N ALA A 233 -8.54 -41.66 -24.05
CA ALA A 233 -7.72 -42.74 -23.51
C ALA A 233 -6.55 -42.23 -22.63
N THR A 234 -6.05 -41.03 -22.93
CA THR A 234 -4.86 -40.41 -22.30
C THR A 234 -5.16 -39.24 -21.35
N ARG A 235 -6.41 -38.77 -21.25
CA ARG A 235 -6.82 -37.65 -20.38
C ARG A 235 -8.21 -37.89 -19.80
N LYS A 236 -8.31 -37.93 -18.47
CA LYS A 236 -9.55 -38.19 -17.70
C LYS A 236 -9.69 -37.25 -16.50
N HIS A 237 -8.57 -36.78 -15.92
CA HIS A 237 -8.52 -35.85 -14.80
C HIS A 237 -7.66 -34.62 -15.15
N LEU A 238 -7.77 -33.53 -14.38
CA LEU A 238 -6.94 -32.34 -14.60
C LEU A 238 -5.44 -32.60 -14.37
N SER A 239 -5.09 -33.60 -13.55
CA SER A 239 -3.71 -34.06 -13.38
C SER A 239 -3.04 -34.47 -14.70
N ASP A 240 -3.82 -34.94 -15.68
CA ASP A 240 -3.32 -35.52 -16.93
C ASP A 240 -2.85 -34.44 -17.94
N PHE A 241 -2.91 -33.17 -17.54
CA PHE A 241 -2.34 -32.03 -18.27
C PHE A 241 -0.85 -31.82 -17.95
N VAL A 242 -0.33 -32.40 -16.85
CA VAL A 242 1.04 -32.19 -16.35
C VAL A 242 1.79 -33.52 -16.13
N LYS A 243 3.12 -33.46 -16.07
CA LYS A 243 3.98 -34.64 -15.79
C LYS A 243 4.49 -34.59 -14.34
N GLU A 244 3.82 -35.29 -13.43
CA GLU A 244 4.12 -35.20 -11.99
C GLU A 244 5.59 -35.51 -11.64
N ASP A 245 6.22 -36.49 -12.29
CA ASP A 245 7.63 -36.86 -12.05
C ASP A 245 8.63 -35.72 -12.33
N ASN A 246 8.26 -34.79 -13.22
CA ASN A 246 9.04 -33.58 -13.49
C ASN A 246 8.70 -32.47 -12.49
N LEU A 247 7.43 -32.34 -12.11
CA LEU A 247 6.99 -31.37 -11.11
C LEU A 247 7.63 -31.63 -9.74
N ARG A 248 7.73 -32.89 -9.30
CA ARG A 248 8.33 -33.24 -7.99
C ARG A 248 9.81 -32.79 -7.89
N LYS A 249 10.59 -32.99 -8.95
CA LYS A 249 11.97 -32.46 -9.07
C LYS A 249 11.99 -30.93 -9.13
N SER A 250 10.99 -30.33 -9.76
CA SER A 250 10.87 -28.87 -9.86
C SER A 250 10.52 -28.23 -8.51
N VAL A 251 9.73 -28.90 -7.66
CA VAL A 251 9.49 -28.50 -6.26
C VAL A 251 10.78 -28.53 -5.43
N GLU A 252 11.63 -29.54 -5.59
CA GLU A 252 12.95 -29.63 -4.93
C GLU A 252 13.88 -28.49 -5.37
N ASN A 253 13.89 -28.18 -6.68
CA ASN A 253 14.63 -27.03 -7.24
C ASN A 253 14.07 -25.69 -6.74
N CYS A 254 12.74 -25.54 -6.68
CA CYS A 254 12.06 -24.35 -6.15
C CYS A 254 12.42 -24.14 -4.67
N ASN A 255 12.31 -25.17 -3.83
CA ASN A 255 12.58 -25.10 -2.40
C ASN A 255 14.06 -24.77 -2.11
N SER A 256 14.99 -25.42 -2.81
CA SER A 256 16.42 -25.13 -2.68
C SER A 256 16.79 -23.71 -3.17
N SER A 257 16.22 -23.25 -4.28
CA SER A 257 16.37 -21.86 -4.77
C SER A 257 15.77 -20.83 -3.80
N HIS A 258 14.58 -21.11 -3.27
CA HIS A 258 13.87 -20.28 -2.30
C HIS A 258 14.73 -20.05 -1.04
N ARG A 259 15.21 -21.13 -0.43
CA ARG A 259 16.07 -21.10 0.76
C ARG A 259 17.45 -20.48 0.48
N GLN A 260 18.04 -20.70 -0.70
CA GLN A 260 19.31 -20.04 -1.07
C GLN A 260 19.15 -18.52 -1.18
N PHE A 261 18.06 -18.05 -1.79
CA PHE A 261 17.81 -16.62 -1.93
C PHE A 261 17.41 -15.96 -0.60
N GLU A 262 16.64 -16.64 0.25
CA GLU A 262 16.35 -16.18 1.62
C GLU A 262 17.64 -15.89 2.40
N ASN A 263 18.59 -16.84 2.39
CA ASN A 263 19.90 -16.66 3.02
C ASN A 263 20.68 -15.47 2.43
N LYS A 264 20.55 -15.18 1.13
CA LYS A 264 21.16 -14.01 0.49
C LYS A 264 20.47 -12.71 0.89
N VAL A 265 19.15 -12.68 1.01
CA VAL A 265 18.42 -11.49 1.46
C VAL A 265 18.67 -11.21 2.95
N LEU A 266 18.87 -12.25 3.78
CA LEU A 266 19.35 -12.07 5.15
C LEU A 266 20.74 -11.41 5.19
N GLN A 267 21.67 -11.80 4.30
CA GLN A 267 22.98 -11.15 4.16
C GLN A 267 22.85 -9.67 3.75
N LEU A 268 21.97 -9.35 2.79
CA LEU A 268 21.70 -7.96 2.39
C LEU A 268 21.15 -7.11 3.54
N ASN A 269 20.22 -7.66 4.34
CA ASN A 269 19.67 -6.96 5.51
C ASN A 269 20.74 -6.73 6.59
N GLN A 270 21.69 -7.66 6.78
CA GLN A 270 22.83 -7.47 7.68
C GLN A 270 23.75 -6.34 7.20
N MET A 271 24.13 -6.32 5.91
CA MET A 271 24.94 -5.24 5.32
C MET A 271 24.24 -3.87 5.45
N PHE A 272 22.94 -3.80 5.15
CA PHE A 272 22.16 -2.56 5.29
C PHE A 272 22.02 -2.12 6.76
N GLY A 273 21.85 -3.06 7.70
CA GLY A 273 21.88 -2.76 9.14
C GLY A 273 23.22 -2.21 9.60
N GLU A 274 24.33 -2.70 9.04
CA GLU A 274 25.66 -2.17 9.32
C GLU A 274 25.88 -0.78 8.68
N VAL A 275 25.39 -0.53 7.45
CA VAL A 275 25.35 0.81 6.84
C VAL A 275 24.65 1.78 7.78
N LYS A 276 23.43 1.45 8.21
CA LYS A 276 22.63 2.28 9.12
C LYS A 276 23.40 2.62 10.40
N ARG A 277 23.93 1.59 11.09
CA ARG A 277 24.71 1.77 12.33
C ARG A 277 25.92 2.69 12.14
N LYS A 278 26.65 2.56 11.02
CA LYS A 278 27.82 3.40 10.72
C LYS A 278 27.43 4.86 10.44
N VAL A 279 26.30 5.10 9.77
CA VAL A 279 25.76 6.45 9.53
C VAL A 279 25.31 7.09 10.87
N GLU A 280 24.61 6.34 11.72
CA GLU A 280 24.16 6.81 13.04
C GLU A 280 25.33 7.14 13.99
N GLU A 281 26.38 6.32 14.04
CA GLU A 281 27.62 6.61 14.80
C GLU A 281 28.28 7.91 14.31
N LEU A 282 28.37 8.08 12.99
CA LEU A 282 29.03 9.21 12.35
C LEU A 282 28.28 10.52 12.63
N PHE A 283 26.96 10.55 12.50
CA PHE A 283 26.16 11.73 12.86
C PHE A 283 26.22 12.03 14.37
N THR A 284 26.21 11.00 15.22
CA THR A 284 26.36 11.17 16.68
C THR A 284 27.68 11.86 17.04
N SER A 285 28.78 11.51 16.37
CA SER A 285 30.10 12.08 16.67
C SER A 285 30.21 13.60 16.43
N ARG A 286 29.43 14.16 15.49
CA ARG A 286 29.39 15.62 15.19
C ARG A 286 28.81 16.46 16.33
N ALA A 287 27.95 15.88 17.17
CA ALA A 287 27.31 16.58 18.30
C ALA A 287 28.29 16.95 19.45
N SER A 288 29.57 16.55 19.36
CA SER A 288 30.58 16.77 20.40
C SER A 288 31.36 18.09 20.31
N LEU A 289 31.19 18.88 19.23
CA LEU A 289 32.04 20.03 18.92
C LEU A 289 31.78 21.27 19.82
N PRO A 290 32.77 21.74 20.62
CA PRO A 290 32.55 22.79 21.62
C PRO A 290 32.84 24.22 21.12
N ILE A 291 32.62 24.53 19.83
CA ILE A 291 32.97 25.83 19.20
C ILE A 291 32.38 27.03 19.96
N LYS A 292 31.17 26.88 20.51
CA LYS A 292 30.48 27.92 21.29
C LYS A 292 31.28 28.39 22.53
N ASN A 293 32.10 27.52 23.11
CA ASN A 293 32.96 27.84 24.26
C ASN A 293 34.20 28.66 23.85
N LEU A 294 34.69 28.49 22.62
CA LEU A 294 35.75 29.32 22.06
C LEU A 294 35.22 30.71 21.68
N GLU A 295 34.02 30.77 21.10
CA GLU A 295 33.36 32.04 20.77
C GLU A 295 33.03 32.88 22.02
N SER A 296 32.53 32.26 23.10
CA SER A 296 32.32 32.98 24.36
C SER A 296 33.64 33.49 24.94
N ALA A 297 34.69 32.65 24.98
CA ALA A 297 36.02 33.07 25.46
C ALA A 297 36.59 34.26 24.69
N ILE A 298 36.48 34.30 23.36
CA ILE A 298 36.96 35.43 22.53
C ILE A 298 36.12 36.69 22.78
N LYS A 299 34.78 36.58 22.85
CA LYS A 299 33.90 37.71 23.19
C LYS A 299 34.20 38.28 24.57
N ASP A 300 34.47 37.42 25.54
CA ASP A 300 34.83 37.81 26.91
C ASP A 300 36.10 38.69 26.93
N HIS A 301 37.11 38.32 26.16
CA HIS A 301 38.40 39.02 26.12
C HIS A 301 38.36 40.35 25.33
N GLN A 302 37.31 40.61 24.53
CA GLN A 302 37.09 41.90 23.85
C GLN A 302 37.10 43.08 24.84
N ARG A 303 36.68 42.86 26.11
CA ARG A 303 36.73 43.88 27.17
C ARG A 303 38.14 44.44 27.40
N TYR A 304 39.17 43.59 27.29
CA TYR A 304 40.55 43.99 27.52
C TYR A 304 41.09 44.90 26.42
N LEU A 305 40.67 44.72 25.17
CA LEU A 305 40.96 45.68 24.09
C LEU A 305 40.24 47.02 24.29
N ASN A 306 38.99 46.99 24.78
CA ASN A 306 38.24 48.21 25.08
C ASN A 306 38.89 48.99 26.24
N GLU A 307 39.37 48.30 27.27
CA GLU A 307 40.13 48.90 28.37
C GLU A 307 41.50 49.43 27.92
N GLN A 308 42.29 48.66 27.16
CA GLN A 308 43.55 49.17 26.58
C GLN A 308 43.32 50.40 25.69
N LYS A 309 42.23 50.42 24.90
CA LYS A 309 41.84 51.59 24.07
C LYS A 309 41.49 52.81 24.93
N SER A 310 40.83 52.61 26.07
CA SER A 310 40.57 53.67 27.06
C SER A 310 41.87 54.19 27.68
N ILE A 311 42.78 53.30 28.08
CA ILE A 311 44.11 53.67 28.59
C ILE A 311 44.89 54.46 27.54
N MET A 312 44.92 54.03 26.27
CA MET A 312 45.55 54.76 25.17
C MET A 312 44.96 56.16 24.95
N GLN A 313 43.66 56.35 25.19
CA GLN A 313 43.04 57.68 25.18
C GLN A 313 43.48 58.54 26.37
N SER A 314 43.72 57.97 27.55
CA SER A 314 44.35 58.71 28.66
C SER A 314 45.78 59.10 28.28
N LEU A 315 46.64 58.12 27.96
CA LEU A 315 48.05 58.37 27.60
C LEU A 315 48.19 59.45 26.51
N SER A 316 47.29 59.46 25.52
CA SER A 316 47.24 60.50 24.48
C SER A 316 46.83 61.89 25.00
N LYS A 317 45.79 61.99 25.86
CA LYS A 317 45.41 63.24 26.51
C LYS A 317 46.54 63.76 27.39
N ASP A 318 47.14 62.88 28.17
CA ASP A 318 48.18 63.18 29.14
C ASP A 318 49.44 63.72 28.44
N VAL A 319 49.87 63.11 27.34
CA VAL A 319 50.94 63.64 26.46
C VAL A 319 50.57 65.02 25.91
N ASN A 320 49.35 65.21 25.43
CA ASN A 320 48.92 66.51 24.88
C ASN A 320 48.86 67.60 25.95
N THR A 321 48.49 67.28 27.20
CA THR A 321 48.53 68.25 28.32
C THR A 321 49.96 68.59 28.74
N VAL A 322 50.86 67.60 28.82
CA VAL A 322 52.28 67.86 29.14
C VAL A 322 52.93 68.69 28.05
N LYS A 323 52.69 68.36 26.77
CA LYS A 323 53.16 69.18 25.65
C LYS A 323 52.63 70.62 25.75
N LYS A 324 51.32 70.80 25.97
CA LYS A 324 50.75 72.15 26.09
C LYS A 324 51.38 72.93 27.24
N LEU A 325 51.66 72.30 28.39
CA LEU A 325 52.35 72.95 29.51
C LEU A 325 53.79 73.38 29.15
N VAL A 326 54.49 72.61 28.32
CA VAL A 326 55.80 73.02 27.76
C VAL A 326 55.66 74.19 26.79
N ASP A 327 54.72 74.13 25.84
CA ASP A 327 54.46 75.18 24.85
C ASP A 327 53.98 76.51 25.51
N ASP A 328 53.11 76.42 26.53
CA ASP A 328 52.62 77.56 27.33
C ASP A 328 53.76 78.23 28.14
N CYS A 329 54.73 77.44 28.64
CA CYS A 329 55.93 77.96 29.31
C CYS A 329 56.93 78.57 28.33
N LEU A 330 57.15 77.97 27.16
CA LEU A 330 58.04 78.50 26.11
C LEU A 330 57.54 79.84 25.53
N SER A 331 56.22 79.94 25.30
CA SER A 331 55.59 81.11 24.69
C SER A 331 55.45 82.32 25.61
N SER A 332 55.87 82.20 26.88
CA SER A 332 55.66 83.20 27.94
C SER A 332 54.18 83.58 28.19
N GLN A 333 53.22 82.82 27.68
CA GLN A 333 51.78 83.03 27.89
C GLN A 333 51.27 82.42 29.22
N LEU A 334 52.13 82.45 30.24
CA LEU A 334 51.78 82.10 31.62
C LEU A 334 50.79 83.12 32.17
N SER A 335 49.51 82.86 31.96
CA SER A 335 48.42 83.52 32.68
C SER A 335 48.72 83.49 34.18
N SER A 336 48.48 84.61 34.88
CA SER A 336 49.07 84.94 36.19
C SER A 336 48.58 84.10 37.39
N SER A 337 48.12 82.88 37.15
CA SER A 337 47.49 81.96 38.10
C SER A 337 48.18 80.59 38.19
N LEU A 338 49.21 80.30 37.38
CA LEU A 338 49.97 79.04 37.39
C LEU A 338 51.47 79.32 37.50
N ARG A 339 52.14 78.77 38.51
CA ARG A 339 53.61 78.81 38.62
C ARG A 339 54.22 77.53 38.05
N PRO A 340 55.48 77.54 37.57
CA PRO A 340 56.15 76.33 37.08
C PRO A 340 56.17 75.18 38.10
N HIS A 341 56.35 75.48 39.39
CA HIS A 341 56.27 74.48 40.46
C HIS A 341 54.89 73.81 40.57
N ASP A 342 53.80 74.56 40.37
CA ASP A 342 52.43 74.03 40.45
C ASP A 342 52.17 73.09 39.26
N ALA A 343 52.62 73.48 38.07
CA ALA A 343 52.55 72.67 36.86
C ALA A 343 53.31 71.34 36.99
N VAL A 344 54.57 71.38 37.45
CA VAL A 344 55.38 70.15 37.69
C VAL A 344 54.76 69.28 38.78
N SER A 345 54.22 69.89 39.85
CA SER A 345 53.55 69.14 40.94
C SER A 345 52.31 68.38 40.46
N ALA A 346 51.60 68.89 39.45
CA ALA A 346 50.48 68.20 38.83
C ALA A 346 50.91 67.01 37.95
N LEU A 347 52.12 67.02 37.38
CA LEU A 347 52.61 65.92 36.53
C LEU A 347 53.02 64.68 37.32
N GLY A 348 53.46 64.83 38.58
CA GLY A 348 53.86 63.71 39.44
C GLY A 348 52.78 62.63 39.59
N PRO A 349 51.55 62.98 40.03
CA PRO A 349 50.43 62.04 40.11
C PRO A 349 50.04 61.40 38.77
N MET A 350 50.13 62.16 37.66
CA MET A 350 49.85 61.63 36.32
C MET A 350 50.90 60.59 35.89
N TYR A 351 52.19 60.86 36.16
CA TYR A 351 53.30 59.93 35.91
C TYR A 351 53.12 58.65 36.74
N ASP A 352 52.76 58.78 38.02
CA ASP A 352 52.49 57.65 38.91
C ASP A 352 51.36 56.76 38.38
N VAL A 353 50.30 57.35 37.82
CA VAL A 353 49.22 56.59 37.16
C VAL A 353 49.70 55.88 35.89
N HIS A 354 50.63 56.48 35.12
CA HIS A 354 51.21 55.84 33.94
C HIS A 354 52.04 54.60 34.32
N ASP A 355 52.98 54.78 35.24
CA ASP A 355 53.98 53.78 35.64
C ASP A 355 53.38 52.66 36.52
N LYS A 356 52.56 52.99 37.51
CA LYS A 356 52.06 52.03 38.52
C LYS A 356 50.72 51.38 38.16
N ASN A 357 49.97 51.94 37.21
CA ASN A 357 48.65 51.43 36.82
C ASN A 357 48.54 51.15 35.31
N HIS A 358 48.64 52.18 34.46
CA HIS A 358 48.35 52.05 33.02
C HIS A 358 49.24 51.03 32.31
N LEU A 359 50.57 51.21 32.32
CA LEU A 359 51.49 50.32 31.61
C LEU A 359 51.49 48.88 32.17
N PRO A 360 51.50 48.64 33.50
CA PRO A 360 51.35 47.29 34.06
C PRO A 360 50.03 46.60 33.67
N ARG A 361 48.91 47.34 33.67
CA ARG A 361 47.58 46.82 33.30
C ARG A 361 47.50 46.50 31.80
N MET A 362 48.10 47.31 30.93
CA MET A 362 48.20 46.99 29.51
C MET A 362 49.00 45.71 29.26
N LEU A 363 50.13 45.52 29.95
CA LEU A 363 50.94 44.29 29.88
C LEU A 363 50.22 43.07 30.49
N ALA A 364 49.39 43.25 31.53
CA ALA A 364 48.56 42.18 32.06
C ALA A 364 47.52 41.71 31.02
N PHE A 365 46.92 42.65 30.28
CA PHE A 365 46.00 42.35 29.19
C PHE A 365 46.69 41.70 27.98
N GLU A 366 47.89 42.13 27.58
CA GLU A 366 48.64 41.44 26.51
C GLU A 366 48.90 39.96 26.87
N ARG A 367 49.28 39.67 28.12
CA ARG A 367 49.47 38.30 28.61
C ARG A 367 48.17 37.48 28.61
N ALA A 368 47.04 38.09 28.92
CA ALA A 368 45.72 37.43 28.85
C ALA A 368 45.34 37.08 27.40
N ILE A 369 45.51 38.02 26.45
CA ILE A 369 45.27 37.77 25.03
C ILE A 369 46.26 36.75 24.46
N SER A 370 47.50 36.73 24.92
CA SER A 370 48.49 35.72 24.50
C SER A 370 48.05 34.30 24.90
N LYS A 371 47.59 34.11 26.16
CA LYS A 371 47.02 32.83 26.60
C LYS A 371 45.75 32.42 25.83
N LEU A 372 44.92 33.40 25.46
CA LEU A 372 43.77 33.15 24.59
C LEU A 372 44.20 32.68 23.21
N LEU A 373 45.25 33.29 22.62
CA LEU A 373 45.79 32.89 21.32
C LEU A 373 46.32 31.45 21.35
N ASP A 374 47.06 31.06 22.38
CA ASP A 374 47.55 29.70 22.53
C ASP A 374 46.37 28.70 22.63
N PHE A 375 45.36 29.00 23.44
CA PHE A 375 44.11 28.22 23.49
C PHE A 375 43.36 28.17 22.14
N CYS A 376 43.37 29.24 21.36
CA CYS A 376 42.80 29.26 20.01
C CYS A 376 43.57 28.34 19.05
N LYS A 377 44.91 28.30 19.13
CA LYS A 377 45.76 27.40 18.34
C LYS A 377 45.51 25.93 18.72
N ASP A 378 45.43 25.62 20.01
CA ASP A 378 45.13 24.27 20.49
C ASP A 378 43.77 23.78 19.96
N LYS A 379 42.72 24.62 20.07
CA LYS A 379 41.39 24.28 19.54
C LYS A 379 41.33 24.23 18.01
N LYS A 380 42.15 25.02 17.31
CA LYS A 380 42.33 24.89 15.86
C LYS A 380 42.96 23.54 15.48
N ASN A 381 43.98 23.09 16.22
CA ASN A 381 44.63 21.81 16.00
C ASN A 381 43.69 20.63 16.30
N GLU A 382 42.93 20.69 17.41
CA GLU A 382 41.87 19.72 17.70
C GLU A 382 40.83 19.66 16.57
N MET A 383 40.37 20.81 16.05
CA MET A 383 39.43 20.86 14.93
C MET A 383 40.01 20.27 13.64
N ASN A 384 41.25 20.60 13.27
CA ASN A 384 41.89 20.05 12.07
C ASN A 384 41.96 18.51 12.14
N ILE A 385 42.34 17.95 13.30
CA ILE A 385 42.39 16.50 13.53
C ILE A 385 40.98 15.87 13.49
N PHE A 386 39.98 16.52 14.11
CA PHE A 386 38.59 16.07 14.08
C PHE A 386 38.06 16.02 12.65
N VAL A 387 38.22 17.10 11.88
CA VAL A 387 37.76 17.18 10.48
C VAL A 387 38.41 16.08 9.64
N HIS A 388 39.71 15.87 9.77
CA HIS A 388 40.44 14.80 9.06
C HIS A 388 39.85 13.42 9.37
N MET A 389 39.70 13.08 10.65
CA MET A 389 39.12 11.79 11.09
C MET A 389 37.65 11.63 10.66
N TYR A 390 36.85 12.69 10.76
CA TYR A 390 35.44 12.68 10.34
C TYR A 390 35.31 12.49 8.84
N MET A 391 36.15 13.17 8.04
CA MET A 391 36.15 13.06 6.58
C MET A 391 36.62 11.69 6.08
N GLN A 392 37.61 11.07 6.73
CA GLN A 392 37.97 9.67 6.47
C GLN A 392 36.80 8.73 6.77
N LYS A 393 36.13 8.89 7.93
CA LYS A 393 34.92 8.10 8.27
C LYS A 393 33.80 8.31 7.24
N THR A 394 33.48 9.55 6.86
CA THR A 394 32.46 9.87 5.84
C THR A 394 32.79 9.21 4.50
N THR A 395 34.06 9.21 4.10
CA THR A 395 34.50 8.57 2.85
C THR A 395 34.36 7.05 2.90
N TYR A 396 34.74 6.41 4.01
CA TYR A 396 34.56 4.96 4.22
C TYR A 396 33.07 4.56 4.24
N VAL A 397 32.22 5.31 4.93
CA VAL A 397 30.76 5.04 4.96
C VAL A 397 30.14 5.29 3.58
N THR A 398 30.54 6.33 2.86
CA THR A 398 30.13 6.59 1.47
C THR A 398 30.53 5.45 0.53
N TYR A 399 31.72 4.87 0.71
CA TYR A 399 32.13 3.67 -0.03
C TYR A 399 31.23 2.47 0.28
N TYR A 400 30.97 2.21 1.57
CA TYR A 400 30.14 1.07 1.99
C TYR A 400 28.66 1.20 1.53
N ILE A 401 28.11 2.42 1.51
CA ILE A 401 26.82 2.74 0.89
C ILE A 401 26.82 2.43 -0.61
N LYS A 402 27.91 2.74 -1.33
CA LYS A 402 28.05 2.44 -2.76
C LYS A 402 28.19 0.95 -3.06
N ASP A 403 28.89 0.19 -2.22
CA ASP A 403 28.97 -1.27 -2.34
C ASP A 403 27.57 -1.91 -2.20
N VAL A 404 26.82 -1.57 -1.15
CA VAL A 404 25.43 -2.02 -0.99
C VAL A 404 24.53 -1.55 -2.15
N LYS A 405 24.76 -0.35 -2.72
CA LYS A 405 24.04 0.12 -3.92
C LYS A 405 24.22 -0.83 -5.11
N LEU A 406 25.44 -1.34 -5.32
CA LEU A 406 25.79 -2.21 -6.44
C LEU A 406 25.21 -3.63 -6.32
N GLN A 407 24.79 -4.05 -5.12
CA GLN A 407 24.13 -5.35 -4.92
C GLN A 407 22.67 -5.36 -5.43
N PHE A 408 21.93 -4.24 -5.33
CA PHE A 408 20.49 -4.23 -5.66
C PHE A 408 20.11 -4.71 -7.07
N PRO A 409 20.85 -4.40 -8.16
CA PRO A 409 20.58 -4.99 -9.47
C PRO A 409 20.65 -6.52 -9.47
N VAL A 410 21.67 -7.10 -8.83
CA VAL A 410 21.84 -8.56 -8.70
C VAL A 410 20.70 -9.18 -7.90
N PHE A 411 20.25 -8.51 -6.83
CA PHE A 411 19.08 -8.97 -6.05
C PHE A 411 17.76 -8.86 -6.82
N LYS A 412 17.56 -7.84 -7.66
CA LYS A 412 16.40 -7.73 -8.56
C LYS A 412 16.43 -8.81 -9.65
N GLU A 413 17.59 -9.06 -10.25
CA GLU A 413 17.79 -10.12 -11.25
C GLU A 413 17.58 -11.52 -10.65
N ALA A 414 18.00 -11.74 -9.40
CA ALA A 414 17.77 -12.98 -8.67
C ALA A 414 16.28 -13.20 -8.31
N MET A 415 15.52 -12.14 -7.99
CA MET A 415 14.07 -12.24 -7.85
C MET A 415 13.39 -12.72 -9.14
N VAL A 416 13.77 -12.15 -10.29
CA VAL A 416 13.23 -12.57 -11.60
C VAL A 416 13.58 -14.01 -11.92
N ARG A 417 14.86 -14.42 -11.77
CA ARG A 417 15.25 -15.84 -11.97
C ARG A 417 14.53 -16.79 -11.03
N GLN A 418 14.24 -16.37 -9.79
CA GLN A 418 13.45 -17.19 -8.87
C GLN A 418 12.00 -17.30 -9.32
N GLU A 419 11.42 -16.25 -9.90
CA GLU A 419 10.08 -16.29 -10.49
C GLU A 419 10.00 -17.27 -11.67
N ASP A 420 11.00 -17.26 -12.56
CA ASP A 420 11.12 -18.20 -13.69
C ASP A 420 11.16 -19.67 -13.20
N ILE A 421 11.92 -19.94 -12.12
CA ILE A 421 12.03 -21.29 -11.52
C ILE A 421 10.69 -21.79 -10.97
N PHE A 422 9.82 -20.90 -10.49
CA PHE A 422 8.52 -21.23 -9.90
C PHE A 422 7.39 -21.40 -10.94
N MET A 423 7.65 -21.16 -12.23
CA MET A 423 6.63 -21.17 -13.30
C MET A 423 5.80 -22.47 -13.36
N ASP A 424 6.45 -23.63 -13.20
CA ASP A 424 5.77 -24.93 -13.19
C ASP A 424 4.80 -25.10 -12.00
N LEU A 425 5.12 -24.54 -10.84
CA LEU A 425 4.25 -24.59 -9.65
C LEU A 425 3.07 -23.61 -9.79
N LYS A 426 3.31 -22.43 -10.39
CA LYS A 426 2.24 -21.49 -10.76
C LYS A 426 1.27 -22.14 -11.74
N LEU A 427 1.77 -22.82 -12.76
CA LEU A 427 0.97 -23.55 -13.76
C LEU A 427 0.06 -24.60 -13.09
N VAL A 428 0.61 -25.43 -12.19
CA VAL A 428 -0.17 -26.44 -11.44
C VAL A 428 -1.34 -25.80 -10.69
N ARG A 429 -1.09 -24.70 -9.96
CA ARG A 429 -2.15 -24.01 -9.21
C ARG A 429 -3.15 -23.28 -10.12
N GLY A 430 -2.72 -22.84 -11.31
CA GLY A 430 -3.55 -22.15 -12.31
C GLY A 430 -4.49 -23.06 -13.12
N ILE A 431 -4.21 -24.37 -13.25
CA ILE A 431 -5.05 -25.30 -14.04
C ILE A 431 -6.48 -25.42 -13.50
N GLY A 432 -6.66 -25.47 -12.19
CA GLY A 432 -7.98 -25.56 -11.54
C GLY A 432 -8.87 -24.34 -11.83
N PRO A 433 -8.41 -23.11 -11.52
CA PRO A 433 -9.14 -21.89 -11.84
C PRO A 433 -9.39 -21.74 -13.35
N ALA A 434 -8.38 -21.98 -14.20
CA ALA A 434 -8.52 -21.85 -15.65
C ALA A 434 -9.58 -22.79 -16.24
N TYR A 435 -9.68 -24.03 -15.73
CA TYR A 435 -10.72 -24.97 -16.15
C TYR A 435 -12.13 -24.50 -15.71
N ARG A 436 -12.29 -24.03 -14.46
CA ARG A 436 -13.57 -23.45 -13.98
C ARG A 436 -13.97 -22.22 -14.79
N ALA A 437 -13.02 -21.35 -15.12
CA ALA A 437 -13.23 -20.18 -15.98
C ALA A 437 -13.68 -20.58 -17.41
N CYS A 438 -13.09 -21.62 -17.99
CA CYS A 438 -13.48 -22.11 -19.32
C CYS A 438 -14.91 -22.67 -19.34
N LEU A 439 -15.31 -23.44 -18.32
CA LEU A 439 -16.69 -23.93 -18.19
C LEU A 439 -17.69 -22.79 -17.96
N ALA A 440 -17.33 -21.79 -17.15
CA ALA A 440 -18.15 -20.59 -16.95
C ALA A 440 -18.31 -19.78 -18.25
N GLU A 441 -17.24 -19.57 -19.04
CA GLU A 441 -17.30 -18.88 -20.33
C GLU A 441 -18.21 -19.61 -21.35
N ILE A 442 -18.23 -20.95 -21.36
CA ILE A 442 -19.17 -21.73 -22.17
C ILE A 442 -20.62 -21.41 -21.78
N ILE A 443 -20.94 -21.39 -20.48
CA ILE A 443 -22.28 -21.06 -19.97
C ILE A 443 -22.65 -19.62 -20.34
N ARG A 444 -21.72 -18.67 -20.17
CA ARG A 444 -21.89 -17.26 -20.55
C ARG A 444 -22.23 -17.12 -22.03
N ARG A 445 -21.53 -17.81 -22.92
CA ARG A 445 -21.79 -17.78 -24.37
C ARG A 445 -23.14 -18.39 -24.73
N LYS A 446 -23.51 -19.55 -24.16
CA LYS A 446 -24.85 -20.16 -24.36
C LYS A 446 -25.98 -19.24 -23.89
N ALA A 447 -25.81 -18.57 -22.76
CA ALA A 447 -26.78 -17.61 -22.23
C ALA A 447 -26.87 -16.36 -23.12
N SER A 448 -25.72 -15.82 -23.56
CA SER A 448 -25.64 -14.68 -24.50
C SER A 448 -26.30 -14.98 -25.85
N MET A 449 -26.14 -16.21 -26.36
CA MET A 449 -26.79 -16.65 -27.60
C MET A 449 -28.32 -16.64 -27.50
N LYS A 450 -28.89 -17.03 -26.35
CA LYS A 450 -30.36 -16.94 -26.12
C LYS A 450 -30.85 -15.49 -26.17
N LEU A 451 -30.10 -14.55 -25.57
CA LEU A 451 -30.42 -13.11 -25.65
C LEU A 451 -30.38 -12.60 -27.09
N TYR A 452 -29.31 -12.94 -27.83
CA TYR A 452 -29.13 -12.54 -29.23
C TYR A 452 -30.25 -13.09 -30.15
N MET A 453 -30.66 -14.35 -29.95
CA MET A 453 -31.82 -14.93 -30.63
C MET A 453 -33.12 -14.21 -30.27
N GLY A 454 -33.33 -13.84 -29.00
CA GLY A 454 -34.48 -13.05 -28.57
C GLY A 454 -34.55 -11.67 -29.24
N MET A 455 -33.41 -10.98 -29.38
CA MET A 455 -33.31 -9.70 -30.08
C MET A 455 -33.68 -9.81 -31.57
N ALA A 456 -33.25 -10.89 -32.23
CA ALA A 456 -33.64 -11.16 -33.62
C ALA A 456 -35.13 -11.52 -33.75
N GLY A 457 -35.70 -12.25 -32.78
CA GLY A 457 -37.13 -12.50 -32.67
C GLY A 457 -37.94 -11.21 -32.56
N GLN A 458 -37.56 -10.30 -31.64
CA GLN A 458 -38.17 -8.97 -31.54
C GLN A 458 -38.07 -8.17 -32.86
N LEU A 459 -36.96 -8.27 -33.60
CA LEU A 459 -36.83 -7.58 -34.88
C LEU A 459 -37.81 -8.15 -35.92
N ALA A 460 -37.96 -9.47 -35.99
CA ALA A 460 -38.93 -10.14 -36.86
C ALA A 460 -40.37 -9.72 -36.51
N GLU A 461 -40.71 -9.72 -35.22
CA GLU A 461 -42.03 -9.33 -34.70
C GLU A 461 -42.35 -7.87 -35.06
N ARG A 462 -41.46 -6.92 -34.74
CA ARG A 462 -41.63 -5.48 -35.07
C ARG A 462 -41.81 -5.23 -36.57
N LEU A 463 -41.25 -6.08 -37.43
CA LEU A 463 -41.43 -6.03 -38.89
C LEU A 463 -42.76 -6.68 -39.33
N ALA A 464 -43.18 -7.76 -38.69
CA ALA A 464 -44.50 -8.38 -38.90
C ALA A 464 -45.64 -7.43 -38.51
N THR A 465 -45.60 -6.78 -37.34
CA THR A 465 -46.65 -5.82 -36.94
C THR A 465 -46.74 -4.63 -37.90
N LYS A 466 -45.59 -4.11 -38.37
CA LYS A 466 -45.55 -3.04 -39.38
C LYS A 466 -46.15 -3.49 -40.72
N ARG A 467 -45.90 -4.73 -41.13
CA ARG A 467 -46.51 -5.35 -42.31
C ARG A 467 -48.03 -5.45 -42.16
N GLU A 468 -48.53 -5.93 -41.02
CA GLU A 468 -49.97 -6.08 -40.78
C GLU A 468 -50.72 -4.74 -40.80
N VAL A 469 -50.15 -3.69 -40.21
CA VAL A 469 -50.72 -2.33 -40.27
C VAL A 469 -50.78 -1.81 -41.71
N GLU A 470 -49.75 -2.04 -42.53
CA GLU A 470 -49.73 -1.65 -43.94
C GLU A 470 -50.69 -2.50 -44.80
N VAL A 471 -50.80 -3.81 -44.54
CA VAL A 471 -51.78 -4.69 -45.20
C VAL A 471 -53.21 -4.22 -44.90
N ARG A 472 -53.55 -4.03 -43.62
CA ARG A 472 -54.87 -3.52 -43.21
C ARG A 472 -55.19 -2.17 -43.84
N ARG A 473 -54.20 -1.27 -43.96
CA ARG A 473 -54.35 0.02 -44.62
C ARG A 473 -54.63 -0.10 -46.12
N ARG A 474 -54.01 -1.07 -46.82
CA ARG A 474 -54.30 -1.38 -48.24
C ARG A 474 -55.69 -1.97 -48.39
N GLU A 475 -56.10 -2.87 -47.49
CA GLU A 475 -57.43 -3.47 -47.45
C GLU A 475 -58.52 -2.40 -47.21
N GLU A 476 -58.31 -1.48 -46.26
CA GLU A 476 -59.19 -0.34 -46.00
C GLU A 476 -59.30 0.60 -47.22
N PHE A 477 -58.18 0.91 -47.87
CA PHE A 477 -58.16 1.72 -49.11
C PHE A 477 -58.93 1.04 -50.26
N LEU A 478 -58.69 -0.26 -50.49
CA LEU A 478 -59.41 -1.05 -51.50
C LEU A 478 -60.90 -1.19 -51.16
N LYS A 479 -61.26 -1.30 -49.88
CA LYS A 479 -62.66 -1.36 -49.40
C LYS A 479 -63.38 -0.03 -49.59
N ALA A 480 -62.68 1.10 -49.40
CA ALA A 480 -63.23 2.44 -49.59
C ALA A 480 -63.37 2.85 -51.07
N HIS A 481 -62.39 2.50 -51.92
CA HIS A 481 -62.31 3.02 -53.30
C HIS A 481 -62.57 1.97 -54.39
N GLY A 482 -62.39 0.68 -54.11
CA GLY A 482 -62.46 -0.41 -55.08
C GLY A 482 -63.85 -0.74 -55.62
N LEU A 483 -64.90 -0.07 -55.14
CA LEU A 483 -66.26 -0.12 -55.72
C LEU A 483 -66.44 0.83 -56.90
N TYR A 484 -65.57 1.83 -57.06
CA TYR A 484 -65.70 2.89 -58.08
C TYR A 484 -64.77 2.71 -59.28
N ILE A 485 -63.82 1.76 -59.22
CA ILE A 485 -62.79 1.54 -60.25
C ILE A 485 -62.80 0.04 -60.64
N PRO A 486 -62.80 -0.31 -61.94
CA PRO A 486 -62.73 -1.70 -62.38
C PRO A 486 -61.49 -2.45 -61.84
N LYS A 487 -61.68 -3.74 -61.51
CA LYS A 487 -60.64 -4.56 -60.86
C LYS A 487 -59.41 -4.77 -61.74
N ASP A 488 -59.60 -4.88 -63.05
CA ASP A 488 -58.53 -4.96 -64.05
C ASP A 488 -57.65 -3.70 -64.05
N VAL A 489 -58.26 -2.51 -63.90
CA VAL A 489 -57.53 -1.24 -63.78
C VAL A 489 -56.73 -1.21 -62.47
N LEU A 490 -57.34 -1.56 -61.34
CA LEU A 490 -56.65 -1.63 -60.04
C LEU A 490 -55.48 -2.65 -60.04
N ALA A 491 -55.67 -3.80 -60.69
CA ALA A 491 -54.61 -4.79 -60.87
C ALA A 491 -53.48 -4.27 -61.77
N SER A 492 -53.80 -3.56 -62.86
CA SER A 492 -52.78 -2.96 -63.74
C SER A 492 -51.94 -1.86 -63.06
N MET A 493 -52.45 -1.28 -61.96
CA MET A 493 -51.76 -0.32 -61.11
C MET A 493 -50.96 -0.97 -59.95
N GLY A 494 -50.97 -2.30 -59.82
CA GLY A 494 -50.32 -3.02 -58.71
C GLY A 494 -51.02 -2.86 -57.35
N LEU A 495 -52.26 -2.32 -57.31
CA LEU A 495 -52.91 -1.94 -56.05
C LEU A 495 -53.45 -3.13 -55.24
N TYR A 496 -53.34 -4.36 -55.76
CA TYR A 496 -53.60 -5.61 -55.02
C TYR A 496 -52.34 -6.23 -54.40
N ASP A 497 -51.15 -5.67 -54.66
CA ASP A 497 -49.92 -6.22 -54.11
C ASP A 497 -49.86 -6.01 -52.59
N THR A 498 -49.54 -7.08 -51.85
CA THR A 498 -49.28 -7.02 -50.40
C THR A 498 -47.78 -7.14 -50.14
N PRO A 499 -47.23 -6.52 -49.08
CA PRO A 499 -45.83 -6.72 -48.74
C PRO A 499 -45.52 -8.18 -48.41
N ASN A 500 -44.35 -8.68 -48.78
CA ASN A 500 -43.86 -9.99 -48.36
C ASN A 500 -43.62 -10.04 -46.84
N GLN A 501 -43.60 -11.23 -46.27
CA GLN A 501 -43.13 -11.45 -44.90
C GLN A 501 -41.59 -11.29 -44.84
N CYS A 502 -41.07 -10.90 -43.68
CA CYS A 502 -39.64 -10.65 -43.49
C CYS A 502 -39.02 -11.72 -42.58
N ASP A 503 -38.18 -12.59 -43.15
CA ASP A 503 -37.54 -13.69 -42.43
C ASP A 503 -36.19 -13.25 -41.85
N VAL A 504 -36.11 -13.11 -40.53
CA VAL A 504 -34.85 -12.78 -39.82
C VAL A 504 -34.10 -14.08 -39.51
N ASN A 505 -33.05 -14.35 -40.28
CA ASN A 505 -32.23 -15.57 -40.13
C ASN A 505 -30.91 -15.26 -39.41
N ILE A 506 -30.63 -15.99 -38.32
CA ILE A 506 -29.30 -16.02 -37.67
C ILE A 506 -28.51 -17.19 -38.26
N ALA A 507 -27.29 -16.93 -38.74
CA ALA A 507 -26.36 -18.00 -39.12
C ALA A 507 -25.88 -18.76 -37.87
N PRO A 508 -25.81 -20.11 -37.87
CA PRO A 508 -25.42 -20.87 -36.69
C PRO A 508 -23.95 -20.66 -36.34
N PHE A 509 -23.68 -20.28 -35.09
CA PHE A 509 -22.37 -20.26 -34.46
C PHE A 509 -22.42 -20.98 -33.10
N ASP A 510 -21.26 -21.18 -32.48
CA ASP A 510 -21.12 -21.82 -31.15
C ASP A 510 -21.71 -23.25 -31.03
N THR A 511 -21.93 -23.92 -32.17
CA THR A 511 -22.51 -25.27 -32.28
C THR A 511 -21.67 -26.41 -31.68
N ALA A 512 -20.45 -26.11 -31.23
CA ALA A 512 -19.52 -27.04 -30.59
C ALA A 512 -19.32 -26.80 -29.08
N LEU A 513 -20.08 -25.86 -28.48
CA LEU A 513 -20.08 -25.64 -27.04
C LEU A 513 -20.63 -26.86 -26.28
N LEU A 514 -20.14 -27.10 -25.07
CA LEU A 514 -20.59 -28.19 -24.21
C LEU A 514 -22.01 -27.94 -23.69
N ASP A 515 -22.81 -29.01 -23.58
CA ASP A 515 -24.15 -28.87 -22.99
C ASP A 515 -24.11 -28.89 -21.45
N ILE A 516 -23.63 -27.78 -20.89
CA ILE A 516 -23.58 -27.48 -19.45
C ILE A 516 -24.36 -26.21 -19.09
N ASP A 517 -24.83 -26.13 -17.85
CA ASP A 517 -25.46 -24.98 -17.21
C ASP A 517 -24.80 -24.73 -15.83
N ILE A 518 -25.21 -23.70 -15.09
CA ILE A 518 -24.61 -23.31 -13.80
C ILE A 518 -24.52 -24.45 -12.76
N PRO A 519 -25.52 -25.32 -12.53
CA PRO A 519 -25.36 -26.43 -11.57
C PRO A 519 -24.29 -27.47 -12.00
N ASP A 520 -24.04 -27.63 -13.31
CA ASP A 520 -23.00 -28.53 -13.81
C ASP A 520 -21.59 -27.97 -13.58
N LEU A 521 -21.46 -26.64 -13.51
CA LEU A 521 -20.19 -25.96 -13.26
C LEU A 521 -19.56 -26.42 -11.94
N ASP A 522 -20.33 -26.43 -10.85
CA ASP A 522 -19.84 -26.89 -9.55
C ASP A 522 -19.76 -28.41 -9.40
N HIS A 523 -20.39 -29.17 -10.31
CA HIS A 523 -20.21 -30.62 -10.39
C HIS A 523 -18.87 -31.00 -11.06
N TYR A 524 -18.53 -30.35 -12.18
CA TYR A 524 -17.32 -30.64 -12.95
C TYR A 524 -16.10 -29.81 -12.53
N ALA A 525 -16.29 -28.61 -11.99
CA ALA A 525 -15.24 -27.73 -11.48
C ALA A 525 -15.69 -27.02 -10.18
N PRO A 526 -15.73 -27.74 -9.03
CA PRO A 526 -16.20 -27.20 -7.76
C PRO A 526 -15.46 -25.94 -7.30
N GLU A 527 -16.12 -25.11 -6.49
CA GLU A 527 -15.62 -23.82 -6.01
C GLU A 527 -14.21 -23.85 -5.37
N TYR A 528 -13.82 -24.95 -4.70
CA TYR A 528 -12.46 -25.09 -4.12
C TYR A 528 -11.31 -25.08 -5.16
N LEU A 529 -11.64 -25.17 -6.46
CA LEU A 529 -10.71 -25.00 -7.57
C LEU A 529 -10.49 -23.53 -7.96
N ALA A 530 -11.31 -22.58 -7.48
CA ALA A 530 -11.21 -21.17 -7.85
C ALA A 530 -9.98 -20.44 -7.25
N GLY A 531 -9.09 -21.14 -6.55
CA GLY A 531 -7.82 -20.61 -6.03
C GLY A 531 -7.93 -19.77 -4.74
N LEU A 532 -9.06 -19.11 -4.50
CA LEU A 532 -9.36 -18.35 -3.29
C LEU A 532 -9.27 -19.21 -2.02
N LEU A 533 -8.58 -18.70 -0.99
CA LEU A 533 -8.37 -19.41 0.26
C LEU A 533 -9.56 -19.23 1.23
N SER A 534 -10.70 -19.81 0.89
CA SER A 534 -11.90 -19.81 1.76
C SER A 534 -11.62 -20.52 3.10
N LYS A 535 -11.24 -19.77 4.13
CA LYS A 535 -11.08 -20.28 5.50
C LYS A 535 -12.46 -20.64 6.07
N PRO A 536 -12.79 -21.92 6.33
CA PRO A 536 -14.11 -22.29 6.83
C PRO A 536 -14.17 -22.05 8.35
N ALA A 537 -14.51 -20.82 8.76
CA ALA A 537 -14.45 -20.36 10.15
C ALA A 537 -15.79 -19.81 10.68
N SER A 538 -16.81 -20.68 10.73
CA SER A 538 -17.97 -20.62 11.65
C SER A 538 -18.45 -19.23 12.14
N SER A 539 -19.22 -18.50 11.33
CA SER A 539 -19.98 -17.32 11.75
C SER A 539 -21.46 -17.38 11.35
N ARG A 540 -22.14 -18.50 11.68
CA ARG A 540 -23.60 -18.62 11.50
C ARG A 540 -24.33 -17.87 12.63
N GLY A 541 -24.55 -16.57 12.44
CA GLY A 541 -25.30 -15.75 13.41
C GLY A 541 -25.44 -14.28 12.99
N SER A 542 -26.49 -13.63 13.49
CA SER A 542 -26.75 -12.18 13.38
C SER A 542 -27.05 -11.64 11.97
N SER A 543 -28.22 -12.03 11.42
CA SER A 543 -28.98 -11.11 10.58
C SER A 543 -29.47 -9.94 11.44
N SER A 544 -28.89 -8.75 11.27
CA SER A 544 -29.31 -7.53 11.97
C SER A 544 -29.43 -6.37 11.00
N LEU A 545 -30.64 -5.85 10.86
CA LEU A 545 -30.96 -4.62 10.12
C LEU A 545 -30.09 -3.46 10.64
N LEU A 546 -29.46 -2.72 9.72
CA LEU A 546 -28.99 -1.37 9.99
C LEU A 546 -29.68 -0.41 9.02
N ASN A 547 -30.11 0.71 9.58
CA ASN A 547 -31.07 1.62 8.98
C ASN A 547 -30.38 2.69 8.11
N GLU A 548 -31.16 3.37 7.27
CA GLU A 548 -30.68 4.52 6.50
C GLU A 548 -30.07 5.60 7.39
N SER A 549 -28.91 6.15 7.00
CA SER A 549 -28.76 7.58 6.66
C SER A 549 -27.30 7.98 6.50
N SER A 550 -26.97 8.59 5.36
CA SER A 550 -25.88 9.56 5.19
C SER A 550 -26.08 10.28 3.87
N GLN A 551 -26.21 11.60 3.90
CA GLN A 551 -26.33 12.43 2.71
C GLN A 551 -24.92 12.74 2.18
N SER A 552 -24.65 12.44 0.91
CA SER A 552 -23.45 12.91 0.23
C SER A 552 -23.64 14.37 -0.19
N ALA A 553 -22.71 15.24 0.20
CA ALA A 553 -22.53 16.57 -0.37
C ALA A 553 -21.27 16.54 -1.24
N ASP A 554 -21.27 17.32 -2.32
CA ASP A 554 -20.27 17.22 -3.38
C ASP A 554 -18.87 17.67 -2.96
N THR A 555 -17.84 17.05 -3.54
CA THR A 555 -16.54 17.69 -3.77
C THR A 555 -15.94 17.08 -5.03
N GLU A 556 -15.70 17.93 -6.03
CA GLU A 556 -15.05 17.56 -7.29
C GLU A 556 -13.54 17.33 -7.05
N GLU A 557 -12.93 16.38 -7.77
CA GLU A 557 -11.48 16.37 -7.96
C GLU A 557 -11.15 16.08 -9.44
N ILE A 558 -10.19 16.83 -9.99
CA ILE A 558 -10.02 16.98 -11.44
C ILE A 558 -8.87 16.11 -11.96
N GLY A 559 -9.25 15.10 -12.74
CA GLY A 559 -8.59 14.58 -13.94
C GLY A 559 -7.05 14.45 -14.00
N VAL A 560 -6.58 13.21 -14.09
CA VAL A 560 -5.44 12.83 -14.95
C VAL A 560 -5.80 11.56 -15.73
N ASP A 561 -5.94 11.69 -17.04
CA ASP A 561 -6.10 10.55 -17.96
C ASP A 561 -4.83 9.69 -18.01
N THR A 562 -4.95 8.38 -18.26
CA THR A 562 -4.68 7.80 -19.61
C THR A 562 -5.09 6.31 -19.67
N LEU A 563 -5.75 5.92 -20.77
CA LEU A 563 -5.76 4.59 -21.40
C LEU A 563 -6.53 3.43 -20.72
N GLY A 564 -7.42 2.78 -21.48
CA GLY A 564 -7.56 1.32 -21.40
C GLY A 564 -8.94 0.67 -21.28
N LYS A 565 -10.06 1.37 -21.53
CA LYS A 565 -11.37 0.74 -21.74
C LYS A 565 -12.09 1.40 -22.91
N ASP A 566 -12.43 0.63 -23.93
CA ASP A 566 -13.20 1.08 -25.08
C ASP A 566 -14.69 1.20 -24.73
N ASP A 567 -15.33 2.30 -25.13
CA ASP A 567 -16.75 2.56 -24.89
C ASP A 567 -17.65 1.64 -25.73
N PHE A 568 -18.43 0.80 -25.05
CA PHE A 568 -19.44 -0.07 -25.69
C PHE A 568 -20.80 -0.11 -24.96
N ASN A 569 -21.00 0.68 -23.90
CA ASN A 569 -22.27 0.71 -23.15
C ASN A 569 -23.27 1.77 -23.67
N ASP A 570 -22.80 2.94 -24.09
CA ASP A 570 -23.63 4.13 -24.40
C ASP A 570 -24.50 4.02 -25.67
N LEU A 571 -24.55 2.85 -26.33
CA LEU A 571 -25.40 2.59 -27.49
C LEU A 571 -26.59 1.65 -27.20
N LEU A 572 -26.78 1.18 -25.96
CA LEU A 572 -27.79 0.16 -25.63
C LEU A 572 -28.88 0.59 -24.62
N GLU A 573 -28.88 1.84 -24.16
CA GLU A 573 -29.92 2.37 -23.25
C GLU A 573 -31.28 2.59 -23.95
N GLY A 574 -31.32 2.55 -25.29
CA GLY A 574 -32.53 2.76 -26.10
C GLY A 574 -33.46 1.55 -26.27
N SER A 575 -33.29 0.46 -25.53
CA SER A 575 -34.17 -0.72 -25.60
C SER A 575 -34.89 -0.97 -24.29
N GLU A 576 -36.07 -0.38 -24.13
CA GLU A 576 -37.06 -0.79 -23.13
C GLU A 576 -37.27 -2.31 -23.16
N LEU A 577 -37.59 -2.89 -22.01
CA LEU A 577 -37.74 -4.32 -21.82
C LEU A 577 -39.12 -4.82 -22.31
N VAL A 578 -39.43 -4.51 -23.58
CA VAL A 578 -40.68 -4.84 -24.26
C VAL A 578 -40.86 -6.35 -24.35
N GLU A 579 -42.09 -6.80 -24.09
CA GLU A 579 -42.49 -8.21 -24.13
C GLU A 579 -42.19 -8.83 -25.50
N ILE A 580 -41.68 -10.06 -25.51
CA ILE A 580 -41.41 -10.82 -26.74
C ILE A 580 -42.58 -11.78 -26.96
N ALA A 581 -43.24 -11.76 -28.11
CA ALA A 581 -44.26 -12.77 -28.41
C ALA A 581 -43.62 -14.16 -28.46
N GLY A 582 -43.97 -15.01 -27.48
CA GLY A 582 -43.54 -16.42 -27.42
C GLY A 582 -42.39 -16.73 -26.44
N THR A 583 -41.75 -15.73 -25.81
CA THR A 583 -40.82 -15.95 -24.69
C THR A 583 -41.07 -14.94 -23.58
N SER A 584 -41.25 -15.41 -22.35
CA SER A 584 -41.58 -14.55 -21.21
C SER A 584 -40.44 -13.61 -20.84
N LYS A 585 -40.81 -12.44 -20.28
CA LYS A 585 -39.87 -11.47 -19.69
C LYS A 585 -38.84 -12.13 -18.77
N MET A 586 -39.30 -13.07 -17.95
CA MET A 586 -38.49 -13.85 -17.00
C MET A 586 -37.45 -14.74 -17.68
N GLU A 587 -37.68 -15.27 -18.89
CA GLU A 587 -36.70 -16.11 -19.60
C GLU A 587 -35.54 -15.29 -20.15
N VAL A 588 -35.82 -14.08 -20.66
CA VAL A 588 -34.81 -13.11 -21.09
C VAL A 588 -33.96 -12.66 -19.90
N GLU A 589 -34.62 -12.31 -18.79
CA GLU A 589 -33.98 -11.87 -17.56
C GLU A 589 -33.11 -12.98 -16.93
N ASN A 590 -33.60 -14.23 -16.90
CA ASN A 590 -32.84 -15.39 -16.45
C ASN A 590 -31.61 -15.67 -17.34
N ALA A 591 -31.74 -15.54 -18.67
CA ALA A 591 -30.60 -15.64 -19.58
C ALA A 591 -29.56 -14.52 -19.35
N LYS A 592 -30.00 -13.29 -19.07
CA LYS A 592 -29.10 -12.18 -18.70
C LYS A 592 -28.36 -12.45 -17.39
N LEU A 593 -29.09 -12.80 -16.33
CA LEU A 593 -28.51 -13.10 -15.01
C LEU A 593 -27.53 -14.29 -15.06
N LYS A 594 -27.83 -15.33 -15.86
CA LYS A 594 -26.89 -16.44 -16.09
C LYS A 594 -25.62 -15.99 -16.81
N ALA A 595 -25.71 -15.09 -17.78
CA ALA A 595 -24.54 -14.52 -18.44
C ALA A 595 -23.70 -13.66 -17.48
N GLU A 596 -24.34 -12.79 -16.68
CA GLU A 596 -23.63 -11.94 -15.70
C GLU A 596 -22.95 -12.78 -14.61
N LEU A 597 -23.64 -13.76 -14.02
CA LEU A 597 -23.07 -14.66 -13.00
C LEU A 597 -21.92 -15.52 -13.57
N ALA A 598 -22.08 -16.09 -14.77
CA ALA A 598 -21.01 -16.84 -15.41
C ALA A 598 -19.78 -15.96 -15.74
N SER A 599 -20.00 -14.70 -16.12
CA SER A 599 -18.92 -13.72 -16.31
C SER A 599 -18.17 -13.43 -15.00
N ALA A 600 -18.91 -13.26 -13.90
CA ALA A 600 -18.31 -13.02 -12.58
C ALA A 600 -17.48 -14.22 -12.10
N ILE A 601 -17.96 -15.46 -12.29
CA ILE A 601 -17.21 -16.66 -11.93
C ILE A 601 -15.94 -16.81 -12.79
N ALA A 602 -16.02 -16.55 -14.09
CA ALA A 602 -14.85 -16.55 -14.97
C ALA A 602 -13.82 -15.47 -14.57
N LEU A 603 -14.28 -14.28 -14.18
CA LEU A 603 -13.42 -13.20 -13.69
C LEU A 603 -12.72 -13.58 -12.37
N ILE A 604 -13.46 -14.09 -11.39
CA ILE A 604 -12.90 -14.57 -10.11
C ILE A 604 -11.83 -15.65 -10.35
N CYS A 605 -12.11 -16.60 -11.26
CA CYS A 605 -11.16 -17.65 -11.60
C CYS A 605 -9.98 -17.19 -12.49
N SER A 606 -10.02 -15.96 -13.03
CA SER A 606 -8.88 -15.32 -13.70
C SER A 606 -7.95 -14.58 -12.74
N TRP A 607 -8.43 -14.24 -11.53
CA TRP A 607 -7.65 -13.59 -10.49
C TRP A 607 -6.78 -14.63 -9.77
N GLY A 608 -5.58 -14.87 -10.30
CA GLY A 608 -4.59 -15.71 -9.64
C GLY A 608 -4.21 -15.16 -8.25
N PRO A 609 -3.82 -16.02 -7.28
CA PRO A 609 -3.46 -15.63 -5.91
C PRO A 609 -2.19 -14.74 -5.77
N GLU A 610 -1.71 -14.18 -6.88
CA GLU A 610 -0.69 -13.14 -6.95
C GLU A 610 -1.30 -11.75 -6.63
N PHE A 611 -2.56 -11.53 -7.00
CA PHE A 611 -3.30 -10.28 -6.76
C PHE A 611 -3.67 -10.04 -5.29
N GLU A 612 -3.75 -11.10 -4.47
CA GLU A 612 -4.08 -11.03 -3.03
C GLU A 612 -2.98 -10.33 -2.18
N TYR A 613 -1.85 -9.95 -2.80
CA TYR A 613 -0.71 -9.32 -2.12
C TYR A 613 -0.24 -7.97 -2.72
N GLU A 614 -0.76 -7.55 -3.87
CA GLU A 614 -0.81 -6.11 -4.13
C GLU A 614 -1.92 -5.50 -3.26
N SER A 615 -1.85 -4.20 -2.99
CA SER A 615 -2.92 -3.53 -2.24
C SER A 615 -4.12 -3.29 -3.16
N LEU A 616 -4.87 -4.35 -3.43
CA LEU A 616 -6.26 -4.23 -3.81
C LEU A 616 -6.96 -3.41 -2.73
N ASP A 617 -7.60 -2.35 -3.19
CA ASP A 617 -8.51 -1.53 -2.43
C ASP A 617 -9.75 -2.37 -2.16
N ASP A 618 -9.83 -3.00 -0.96
CA ASP A 618 -10.88 -3.97 -0.59
C ASP A 618 -12.29 -3.47 -0.94
N SER A 619 -12.51 -2.15 -0.83
CA SER A 619 -13.77 -1.49 -1.19
C SER A 619 -14.24 -1.78 -2.63
N LYS A 620 -13.32 -2.03 -3.57
CA LYS A 620 -13.63 -2.33 -4.98
C LYS A 620 -14.04 -3.78 -5.22
N VAL A 621 -13.57 -4.71 -4.39
CA VAL A 621 -14.04 -6.10 -4.43
C VAL A 621 -15.38 -6.21 -3.70
N ASP A 622 -15.49 -5.60 -2.52
CA ASP A 622 -16.74 -5.56 -1.75
C ASP A 622 -17.88 -4.86 -2.49
N THR A 623 -17.63 -3.74 -3.20
CA THR A 623 -18.69 -3.07 -3.98
C THR A 623 -19.17 -3.89 -5.18
N LEU A 624 -18.29 -4.63 -5.85
CA LEU A 624 -18.69 -5.55 -6.93
C LEU A 624 -19.52 -6.72 -6.40
N LEU A 625 -19.07 -7.35 -5.30
CA LEU A 625 -19.80 -8.46 -4.66
C LEU A 625 -21.15 -7.99 -4.11
N LYS A 626 -21.22 -6.79 -3.50
CA LYS A 626 -22.45 -6.18 -3.00
C LYS A 626 -23.44 -5.90 -4.13
N ASN A 627 -23.01 -5.27 -5.23
CA ASN A 627 -23.86 -4.98 -6.38
C ASN A 627 -24.45 -6.26 -7.00
N ALA A 628 -23.66 -7.34 -7.07
CA ALA A 628 -24.13 -8.64 -7.54
C ALA A 628 -25.14 -9.28 -6.57
N ALA A 629 -24.91 -9.18 -5.25
CA ALA A 629 -25.83 -9.69 -4.23
C ALA A 629 -27.17 -8.94 -4.23
N GLU A 630 -27.15 -7.61 -4.36
CA GLU A 630 -28.34 -6.76 -4.42
C GLU A 630 -29.21 -7.11 -5.64
N LYS A 631 -28.63 -7.17 -6.84
CA LYS A 631 -29.34 -7.64 -8.06
C LYS A 631 -29.88 -9.06 -7.95
N THR A 632 -29.17 -9.95 -7.26
CA THR A 632 -29.63 -11.32 -7.03
C THR A 632 -30.85 -11.35 -6.10
N ALA A 633 -30.91 -10.47 -5.09
CA ALA A 633 -32.07 -10.31 -4.22
C ALA A 633 -33.28 -9.71 -4.96
N GLU A 634 -33.07 -8.72 -5.84
CA GLU A 634 -34.10 -8.14 -6.70
C GLU A 634 -34.71 -9.20 -7.64
N ALA A 635 -33.88 -9.99 -8.31
CA ALA A 635 -34.34 -11.08 -9.19
C ALA A 635 -35.14 -12.16 -8.44
N LEU A 636 -34.76 -12.48 -7.19
CA LEU A 636 -35.53 -13.38 -6.33
C LEU A 636 -36.88 -12.77 -5.91
N HIS A 637 -36.93 -11.46 -5.61
CA HIS A 637 -38.18 -10.77 -5.30
C HIS A 637 -39.15 -10.81 -6.50
N LEU A 638 -38.67 -10.47 -7.70
CA LEU A 638 -39.46 -10.49 -8.93
C LEU A 638 -40.01 -11.90 -9.25
N LYS A 639 -39.20 -12.95 -9.04
CA LYS A 639 -39.65 -14.34 -9.12
C LYS A 639 -40.79 -14.64 -8.14
N ASP A 640 -40.64 -14.24 -6.87
CA ASP A 640 -41.64 -14.53 -5.84
C ASP A 640 -42.93 -13.71 -6.01
N GLU A 641 -42.88 -12.54 -6.66
CA GLU A 641 -44.08 -11.85 -7.12
C GLU A 641 -44.74 -12.53 -8.33
N TYR A 642 -43.96 -13.01 -9.29
CA TYR A 642 -44.50 -13.76 -10.42
C TYR A 642 -45.14 -15.09 -9.99
N GLU A 643 -44.61 -15.76 -8.95
CA GLU A 643 -45.27 -16.93 -8.36
C GLU A 643 -46.63 -16.57 -7.76
N LYS A 644 -46.74 -15.48 -6.99
CA LYS A 644 -48.03 -14.99 -6.45
C LYS A 644 -49.02 -14.67 -7.57
N HIS A 645 -48.56 -14.06 -8.66
CA HIS A 645 -49.38 -13.76 -9.84
C HIS A 645 -49.89 -15.05 -10.53
N LEU A 646 -49.03 -16.06 -10.71
CA LEU A 646 -49.44 -17.37 -11.24
C LEU A 646 -50.42 -18.09 -10.30
N GLN A 647 -50.21 -18.05 -8.99
CA GLN A 647 -51.13 -18.60 -8.00
C GLN A 647 -52.50 -17.89 -8.01
N GLN A 648 -52.53 -16.57 -8.26
CA GLN A 648 -53.77 -15.82 -8.44
C GLN A 648 -54.49 -16.22 -9.74
N MET A 649 -53.78 -16.23 -10.87
CA MET A 649 -54.33 -16.65 -12.17
C MET A 649 -54.91 -18.08 -12.11
N LEU A 650 -54.22 -19.00 -11.41
CA LEU A 650 -54.70 -20.37 -11.17
C LEU A 650 -56.00 -20.38 -10.37
N LYS A 651 -56.11 -19.58 -9.31
CA LYS A 651 -57.35 -19.45 -8.50
C LYS A 651 -58.49 -18.86 -9.32
N GLU A 652 -58.23 -17.83 -10.12
CA GLU A 652 -59.22 -17.23 -11.02
C GLU A 652 -59.73 -18.24 -12.05
N LYS A 653 -58.83 -19.02 -12.66
CA LYS A 653 -59.20 -20.11 -13.59
C LYS A 653 -59.95 -21.24 -12.88
N GLN A 654 -59.58 -21.61 -11.66
CA GLN A 654 -60.30 -22.63 -10.90
C GLN A 654 -61.70 -22.16 -10.48
N MET A 655 -61.87 -20.88 -10.11
CA MET A 655 -63.18 -20.27 -9.89
C MET A 655 -64.02 -20.22 -11.18
N GLN A 656 -63.38 -19.97 -12.33
CA GLN A 656 -64.03 -20.04 -13.64
C GLN A 656 -64.51 -21.47 -13.96
N CYS A 657 -63.69 -22.50 -13.69
CA CYS A 657 -64.08 -23.91 -13.81
C CYS A 657 -65.25 -24.28 -12.89
N VAL A 658 -65.20 -23.91 -11.60
CA VAL A 658 -66.30 -24.15 -10.64
C VAL A 658 -67.60 -23.43 -11.08
N SER A 659 -67.49 -22.29 -11.76
CA SER A 659 -68.66 -21.63 -12.37
C SER A 659 -69.22 -22.40 -13.58
N TYR A 660 -68.36 -23.05 -14.38
CA TYR A 660 -68.82 -23.92 -15.47
C TYR A 660 -69.42 -25.24 -14.93
N GLU A 661 -68.82 -25.86 -13.90
CA GLU A 661 -69.36 -27.04 -13.23
C GLU A 661 -70.77 -26.79 -12.66
N LYS A 662 -70.96 -25.68 -11.94
CA LYS A 662 -72.29 -25.26 -11.47
C LYS A 662 -73.27 -25.04 -12.62
N ARG A 663 -72.81 -24.46 -13.73
CA ARG A 663 -73.68 -24.25 -14.90
C ARG A 663 -74.04 -25.56 -15.61
N ILE A 664 -73.14 -26.54 -15.63
CA ILE A 664 -73.43 -27.90 -16.11
C ILE A 664 -74.49 -28.54 -15.20
N GLN A 665 -74.30 -28.50 -13.88
CA GLN A 665 -75.27 -29.04 -12.90
C GLN A 665 -76.66 -28.36 -13.02
N GLU A 666 -76.73 -27.04 -13.23
CA GLU A 666 -77.99 -26.34 -13.51
C GLU A 666 -78.67 -26.84 -14.79
N LEU A 667 -77.91 -27.16 -15.84
CA LEU A 667 -78.44 -27.65 -17.11
C LEU A 667 -78.86 -29.13 -17.02
N GLU A 668 -78.09 -29.97 -16.33
CA GLU A 668 -78.43 -31.35 -16.00
C GLU A 668 -79.71 -31.43 -15.15
N GLN A 669 -79.85 -30.57 -14.13
CA GLN A 669 -81.06 -30.52 -13.31
C GLN A 669 -82.26 -30.03 -14.12
N ARG A 670 -82.12 -28.99 -14.97
CA ARG A 670 -83.19 -28.56 -15.89
C ARG A 670 -83.59 -29.66 -16.88
N LEU A 671 -82.65 -30.45 -17.38
CA LEU A 671 -82.93 -31.60 -18.23
C LEU A 671 -83.69 -32.69 -17.46
N SER A 672 -83.29 -33.00 -16.23
CA SER A 672 -84.00 -33.94 -15.34
C SER A 672 -85.43 -33.46 -14.98
N ASP A 673 -85.60 -32.17 -14.72
CA ASP A 673 -86.91 -31.57 -14.47
C ASP A 673 -87.81 -31.65 -15.71
N GLN A 674 -87.28 -31.35 -16.91
CA GLN A 674 -88.00 -31.56 -18.18
C GLN A 674 -88.34 -33.03 -18.42
N TYR A 675 -87.42 -33.96 -18.15
CA TYR A 675 -87.64 -35.39 -18.35
C TYR A 675 -88.75 -35.93 -17.42
N SER A 676 -88.72 -35.55 -16.14
CA SER A 676 -89.73 -35.95 -15.15
C SER A 676 -91.08 -35.26 -15.37
N GLN A 677 -91.10 -34.03 -15.91
CA GLN A 677 -92.32 -33.36 -16.35
C GLN A 677 -92.93 -34.02 -17.61
N GLY A 678 -92.09 -34.45 -18.55
CA GLY A 678 -92.51 -35.28 -19.69
C GLY A 678 -93.09 -36.63 -19.26
N GLN A 679 -92.44 -37.32 -18.31
CA GLN A 679 -92.95 -38.58 -17.76
C GLN A 679 -94.33 -38.41 -17.08
N LYS A 680 -94.53 -37.33 -16.31
CA LYS A 680 -95.83 -37.03 -15.69
C LYS A 680 -96.93 -36.75 -16.72
N LEU A 681 -96.61 -36.15 -17.87
CA LEU A 681 -97.57 -35.94 -18.96
C LEU A 681 -97.91 -37.24 -19.71
N SER A 682 -97.05 -38.26 -19.69
CA SER A 682 -97.28 -39.54 -20.39
C SER A 682 -98.10 -40.58 -19.61
N ILE A 683 -98.27 -40.40 -18.29
CA ILE A 683 -98.91 -41.40 -17.40
C ILE A 683 -100.34 -41.01 -16.99
N THR A 684 -100.77 -39.76 -17.23
CA THR A 684 -102.08 -39.24 -16.76
C THR A 684 -103.06 -38.90 -17.89
N ASN A 685 -102.97 -39.60 -19.03
CA ASN A 685 -103.96 -39.56 -20.12
C ASN A 685 -103.93 -40.84 -20.96
N ILE A 686 -104.82 -41.81 -20.68
CA ILE A 686 -105.41 -42.84 -21.58
C ILE A 686 -106.25 -43.78 -20.69
N VAL A 687 -107.43 -44.22 -21.18
CA VAL A 687 -108.58 -44.76 -20.40
C VAL A 687 -109.27 -43.64 -19.60
N THR A 688 -110.43 -43.11 -19.98
CA THR A 688 -111.40 -43.40 -21.09
C THR A 688 -111.90 -42.02 -21.63
N GLU A 689 -112.60 -41.82 -22.75
CA GLU A 689 -113.62 -42.60 -23.45
C GLU A 689 -113.90 -42.03 -24.87
N PHE A 690 -114.20 -42.88 -25.86
CA PHE A 690 -114.99 -42.65 -27.11
C PHE A 690 -114.70 -41.44 -28.06
N GLY A 691 -115.06 -41.55 -29.36
CA GLY A 691 -114.91 -40.41 -30.31
C GLY A 691 -115.51 -40.53 -31.72
N LEU A 692 -115.30 -41.67 -32.41
CA LEU A 692 -115.81 -41.99 -33.77
C LEU A 692 -115.29 -41.17 -34.98
N ARG A 693 -115.12 -41.88 -36.12
CA ARG A 693 -114.88 -41.39 -37.51
C ARG A 693 -113.58 -40.57 -37.71
N GLY A 694 -112.76 -40.78 -38.75
CA GLY A 694 -112.83 -41.64 -39.95
C GLY A 694 -112.14 -40.89 -41.11
N SER A 695 -111.53 -41.52 -42.13
CA SER A 695 -111.48 -42.93 -42.50
C SER A 695 -110.44 -43.16 -43.61
N LYS A 696 -109.96 -44.40 -43.79
CA LYS A 696 -109.33 -44.94 -45.03
C LYS A 696 -107.93 -44.39 -45.40
N ASP A 697 -107.05 -45.09 -46.12
CA ASP A 697 -107.00 -46.49 -46.62
C ASP A 697 -105.59 -47.07 -46.26
N ASP A 698 -105.41 -48.36 -45.90
CA ASP A 698 -105.31 -49.57 -46.77
C ASP A 698 -104.00 -49.58 -47.63
N ASN A 699 -103.13 -50.60 -47.71
CA ASN A 699 -102.99 -51.91 -47.01
C ASN A 699 -101.56 -52.50 -47.24
N CYS A 700 -101.34 -53.77 -46.84
CA CYS A 700 -100.41 -54.76 -47.42
C CYS A 700 -98.87 -54.67 -47.20
N LYS A 701 -98.37 -55.66 -46.44
CA LYS A 701 -97.13 -56.45 -46.73
C LYS A 701 -97.26 -57.24 -48.06
N PRO A 702 -96.22 -57.93 -48.60
CA PRO A 702 -94.77 -57.93 -48.31
C PRO A 702 -93.88 -57.70 -49.57
N GLY A 703 -92.53 -57.68 -49.45
CA GLY A 703 -91.64 -57.58 -50.63
C GLY A 703 -90.13 -57.78 -50.41
N ILE A 704 -89.70 -59.03 -50.52
CA ILE A 704 -88.37 -59.61 -50.86
C ILE A 704 -87.26 -58.69 -51.44
N SER A 705 -86.04 -58.84 -50.90
CA SER A 705 -84.68 -58.87 -51.51
C SER A 705 -84.30 -57.98 -52.72
N GLY A 706 -83.16 -57.28 -52.60
CA GLY A 706 -82.35 -56.77 -53.71
C GLY A 706 -81.05 -56.13 -53.19
N CYS A 707 -79.90 -56.39 -53.81
CA CYS A 707 -78.58 -55.95 -53.32
C CYS A 707 -77.79 -55.15 -54.39
N GLU A 708 -76.76 -54.43 -53.91
CA GLU A 708 -75.45 -54.20 -54.56
C GLU A 708 -75.19 -52.89 -55.38
N VAL A 709 -73.91 -52.49 -55.39
CA VAL A 709 -73.17 -51.57 -56.32
C VAL A 709 -73.03 -50.04 -55.99
N ASN A 710 -71.78 -49.62 -55.66
CA ASN A 710 -71.04 -48.32 -55.82
C ASN A 710 -71.57 -46.96 -55.24
N VAL A 711 -70.92 -46.17 -54.34
CA VAL A 711 -69.54 -45.55 -54.24
C VAL A 711 -69.21 -44.57 -55.40
N PRO A 712 -68.63 -43.32 -55.29
CA PRO A 712 -67.92 -42.61 -54.16
C PRO A 712 -68.10 -41.05 -53.91
N ARG A 713 -67.76 -40.58 -52.68
CA ARG A 713 -66.97 -39.38 -52.17
C ARG A 713 -67.14 -37.87 -52.60
N ILE A 714 -66.66 -36.98 -51.68
CA ILE A 714 -66.39 -35.48 -51.73
C ILE A 714 -67.66 -34.61 -51.45
N ALA A 715 -67.82 -33.70 -50.45
CA ALA A 715 -67.03 -32.60 -49.78
C ALA A 715 -67.19 -31.20 -50.49
N THR A 716 -67.18 -29.97 -49.91
CA THR A 716 -66.96 -29.30 -48.57
C THR A 716 -67.49 -27.81 -48.69
N SER A 717 -67.50 -26.80 -47.77
CA SER A 717 -67.15 -26.52 -46.34
C SER A 717 -67.56 -25.06 -45.91
N GLU A 718 -67.83 -24.79 -44.62
CA GLU A 718 -67.63 -23.50 -43.86
C GLU A 718 -68.40 -22.19 -44.26
N PRO A 719 -68.34 -21.04 -43.51
CA PRO A 719 -67.58 -20.68 -42.27
C PRO A 719 -68.42 -20.10 -41.08
N MET A 720 -67.75 -19.60 -40.02
CA MET A 720 -68.29 -18.77 -38.91
C MET A 720 -67.23 -17.75 -38.43
N ASP A 721 -67.65 -16.66 -37.76
CA ASP A 721 -66.88 -15.40 -37.62
C ASP A 721 -66.71 -14.88 -36.15
N GLU A 722 -65.95 -13.80 -35.98
CA GLU A 722 -65.44 -13.19 -34.73
C GLU A 722 -66.46 -12.76 -33.65
N VAL A 723 -65.97 -12.66 -32.39
CA VAL A 723 -66.58 -11.84 -31.31
C VAL A 723 -65.49 -11.14 -30.50
N SER A 724 -65.61 -9.82 -30.28
CA SER A 724 -64.66 -9.03 -29.48
C SER A 724 -65.36 -7.96 -28.61
N CYS A 725 -65.16 -8.05 -27.29
CA CYS A 725 -65.46 -7.03 -26.26
C CYS A 725 -66.94 -6.50 -26.24
N ILE A 726 -67.37 -5.51 -25.43
CA ILE A 726 -66.76 -4.62 -24.41
C ILE A 726 -67.81 -4.36 -23.29
N SER A 727 -67.38 -3.94 -22.09
CA SER A 727 -68.09 -3.02 -21.15
C SER A 727 -69.38 -3.49 -20.41
N ASN A 728 -69.75 -3.01 -19.21
CA ASN A 728 -69.06 -2.20 -18.18
C ASN A 728 -69.84 -2.25 -16.82
N SER A 729 -69.21 -1.76 -15.74
CA SER A 729 -69.71 -0.66 -14.86
C SER A 729 -69.89 -0.89 -13.33
N VAL A 730 -69.58 0.19 -12.60
CA VAL A 730 -69.99 0.63 -11.24
C VAL A 730 -69.32 0.02 -9.99
N ASP A 731 -68.43 0.81 -9.38
CA ASP A 731 -68.00 0.76 -7.97
C ASP A 731 -69.14 0.97 -6.95
N ALA A 732 -68.96 0.46 -5.71
CA ALA A 732 -69.10 1.30 -4.50
C ALA A 732 -68.74 0.61 -3.15
N LYS A 733 -67.91 1.31 -2.36
CA LYS A 733 -67.97 1.49 -0.88
C LYS A 733 -67.77 0.29 0.09
N LEU A 734 -66.58 0.29 0.69
CA LEU A 734 -66.30 0.71 2.09
C LEU A 734 -66.90 -0.05 3.30
N GLY A 735 -65.99 -0.58 4.13
CA GLY A 735 -66.19 -0.87 5.58
C GLY A 735 -66.05 -2.36 5.96
N GLN A 736 -65.65 -2.78 7.17
CA GLN A 736 -64.94 -2.18 8.30
C GLN A 736 -64.89 -3.27 9.42
N SER A 737 -63.70 -3.57 9.98
CA SER A 737 -63.49 -4.16 11.34
C SER A 737 -63.91 -5.62 11.66
N GLY A 738 -63.40 -6.12 12.80
CA GLY A 738 -63.67 -7.46 13.38
C GLY A 738 -62.50 -8.45 13.22
N ARG A 739 -61.51 -8.61 14.12
CA ARG A 739 -61.44 -8.75 15.60
C ARG A 739 -61.67 -10.20 16.13
N GLN A 740 -60.57 -10.97 16.13
CA GLN A 740 -60.12 -11.94 17.15
C GLN A 740 -60.95 -13.21 17.54
N THR A 741 -60.20 -14.32 17.59
CA THR A 741 -60.16 -15.40 18.61
C THR A 741 -61.08 -16.64 18.59
N SER A 742 -60.49 -17.75 19.09
CA SER A 742 -61.06 -19.01 19.62
C SER A 742 -61.48 -20.12 18.63
N LYS A 743 -61.53 -21.41 19.01
CA LYS A 743 -60.56 -22.31 19.71
C LYS A 743 -61.11 -23.77 19.75
N GLY A 744 -60.22 -24.79 19.79
CA GLY A 744 -60.56 -26.23 19.96
C GLY A 744 -60.89 -26.96 18.64
N ARG A 745 -60.86 -28.30 18.51
CA ARG A 745 -60.61 -29.46 19.42
C ARG A 745 -60.19 -30.69 18.55
N GLU A 746 -59.55 -31.79 19.00
CA GLU A 746 -58.67 -32.12 20.15
C GLU A 746 -58.15 -33.59 19.98
N GLY A 747 -57.10 -34.01 20.71
CA GLY A 747 -56.44 -35.34 20.62
C GLY A 747 -54.91 -35.19 20.45
N VAL A 748 -53.99 -35.75 21.26
CA VAL A 748 -53.89 -36.97 22.10
C VAL A 748 -53.67 -38.26 21.29
N ASP A 749 -52.43 -38.77 21.25
CA ASP A 749 -52.03 -39.98 22.00
C ASP A 749 -50.48 -40.10 22.16
N GLU A 750 -49.94 -41.24 22.60
CA GLU A 750 -48.63 -41.34 23.26
C GLU A 750 -47.41 -41.84 22.43
N ASN A 751 -46.22 -41.63 23.03
CA ASN A 751 -45.14 -42.62 23.25
C ASN A 751 -43.89 -42.80 22.34
N MET A 752 -42.82 -43.11 23.08
CA MET A 752 -41.56 -43.80 22.78
C MET A 752 -40.48 -43.15 21.89
N MET A 753 -39.23 -43.50 22.25
CA MET A 753 -38.00 -43.21 21.50
C MET A 753 -37.79 -44.24 20.40
N GLU A 754 -37.14 -43.82 19.31
CA GLU A 754 -36.23 -44.69 18.58
C GLU A 754 -35.00 -43.91 18.11
N SER A 755 -33.88 -44.59 17.89
CA SER A 755 -32.62 -43.98 17.45
C SER A 755 -31.77 -44.99 16.68
N SER A 756 -31.56 -44.73 15.39
CA SER A 756 -30.48 -45.26 14.54
C SER A 756 -30.45 -44.36 13.30
N GLU A 757 -29.40 -43.60 13.00
CA GLU A 757 -27.98 -43.95 12.79
C GLU A 757 -27.68 -44.31 11.33
N ILE A 758 -26.51 -43.87 10.85
CA ILE A 758 -26.17 -43.73 9.44
C ILE A 758 -25.25 -44.86 8.99
N LEU A 759 -25.55 -45.49 7.85
CA LEU A 759 -24.57 -46.36 7.18
C LEU A 759 -23.37 -45.54 6.69
N ASN A 760 -22.17 -45.91 7.12
CA ASN A 760 -21.07 -46.08 6.18
C ASN A 760 -20.00 -47.06 6.72
N PRO A 761 -19.44 -47.96 5.89
CA PRO A 761 -18.56 -49.05 6.37
C PRO A 761 -17.07 -48.87 6.02
N HIS A 762 -16.26 -49.75 6.65
CA HIS A 762 -14.97 -50.29 6.20
C HIS A 762 -13.73 -49.38 6.03
N LEU A 763 -12.68 -49.75 6.80
CA LEU A 763 -11.26 -49.98 6.46
C LEU A 763 -10.59 -50.24 7.82
N ASP A 764 -10.20 -51.45 8.23
CA ASP A 764 -9.43 -52.54 7.60
C ASP A 764 -7.92 -52.26 7.43
N SER A 765 -7.09 -53.31 7.35
CA SER A 765 -5.89 -53.42 8.18
C SER A 765 -4.59 -53.74 7.41
N SER A 766 -3.45 -53.19 7.85
CA SER A 766 -2.11 -53.80 7.73
C SER A 766 -1.10 -52.97 8.56
N MET A 767 -0.62 -53.44 9.72
CA MET A 767 0.50 -54.39 9.89
C MET A 767 1.84 -53.93 9.30
N GLN A 768 2.73 -53.40 10.17
CA GLN A 768 4.13 -53.85 10.25
C GLN A 768 4.82 -53.40 11.56
N GLU A 769 5.21 -54.39 12.37
CA GLU A 769 6.35 -54.35 13.29
C GLU A 769 7.62 -54.77 12.50
N PRO A 770 8.89 -54.60 12.98
CA PRO A 770 9.28 -54.92 14.37
C PRO A 770 10.50 -54.20 15.01
N GLN A 771 10.79 -54.60 16.27
CA GLN A 771 12.11 -54.79 16.91
C GLN A 771 12.98 -53.61 17.44
N GLN A 772 13.26 -53.71 18.76
CA GLN A 772 14.57 -53.62 19.48
C GLN A 772 15.38 -52.28 19.40
N GLU A 773 16.21 -51.89 20.39
CA GLU A 773 16.76 -52.64 21.53
C GLU A 773 17.07 -51.77 22.79
N ASP A 774 17.35 -52.46 23.90
CA ASP A 774 17.77 -52.05 25.26
C ASP A 774 18.54 -50.73 25.50
N LEU A 775 18.30 -50.13 26.68
CA LEU A 775 19.28 -49.90 27.79
C LEU A 775 18.59 -49.14 28.95
N GLN A 776 18.13 -49.80 30.03
CA GLN A 776 18.86 -50.24 31.25
C GLN A 776 19.21 -49.17 32.31
N VAL A 777 18.84 -49.50 33.56
CA VAL A 777 19.39 -49.04 34.86
C VAL A 777 19.18 -47.54 35.23
N GLY A 778 18.72 -47.19 36.45
CA GLY A 778 18.22 -48.01 37.58
C GLY A 778 18.37 -47.32 38.94
N ALA A 779 17.78 -47.91 40.00
CA ALA A 779 17.80 -47.44 41.41
C ALA A 779 17.05 -46.08 41.66
N LYS A 780 16.50 -45.72 42.83
CA LYS A 780 16.30 -46.34 44.17
C LYS A 780 15.26 -45.46 44.94
N ASP A 781 14.67 -45.76 46.10
CA ASP A 781 14.68 -46.90 47.04
C ASP A 781 13.39 -46.88 47.93
N GLY A 782 13.10 -47.95 48.68
CA GLY A 782 12.47 -47.84 50.00
C GLY A 782 10.97 -48.15 50.21
N LYS A 783 10.72 -49.19 51.04
CA LYS A 783 9.57 -49.40 51.95
C LYS A 783 8.17 -49.70 51.36
N ASP A 784 7.31 -50.50 52.00
CA ASP A 784 7.45 -51.35 53.22
C ASP A 784 6.51 -52.57 53.13
N ARG A 785 6.71 -53.56 54.04
CA ARG A 785 5.77 -54.56 54.64
C ARG A 785 4.34 -54.76 54.11
N MET A 786 3.71 -55.94 54.18
CA MET A 786 4.12 -57.35 54.42
C MET A 786 2.87 -58.27 54.35
N VAL A 787 3.02 -59.56 53.99
CA VAL A 787 2.20 -60.74 54.40
C VAL A 787 0.65 -60.71 54.21
N GLY A 788 -0.01 -61.73 53.65
CA GLY A 788 0.51 -62.96 53.03
C GLY A 788 -0.47 -64.15 53.06
N GLN A 789 0.06 -65.34 52.76
CA GLN A 789 -0.55 -66.67 52.91
C GLN A 789 -1.83 -66.99 52.11
N SER A 790 -1.63 -67.49 50.88
CA SER A 790 -2.38 -68.66 50.41
C SER A 790 -1.72 -69.94 50.98
N GLY A 791 -2.45 -71.06 51.06
CA GLY A 791 -1.92 -72.30 51.63
C GLY A 791 -2.63 -73.57 51.21
N MET A 792 -1.82 -74.54 50.75
CA MET A 792 -2.04 -75.99 50.74
C MET A 792 -3.13 -76.57 49.79
N SER A 793 -3.07 -77.83 49.31
CA SER A 793 -1.95 -78.72 48.86
C SER A 793 -2.52 -80.12 48.51
N LEU A 794 -1.75 -80.94 47.76
CA LEU A 794 -1.90 -82.41 47.58
C LEU A 794 -3.10 -82.91 46.73
N ALA A 795 -3.16 -84.14 46.20
CA ALA A 795 -2.15 -85.05 45.62
C ALA A 795 -2.84 -86.35 45.07
N ASN A 796 -2.16 -87.10 44.17
CA ASN A 796 -2.27 -88.58 43.97
C ASN A 796 -3.62 -89.16 43.44
N SER A 797 -3.75 -90.38 42.88
CA SER A 797 -2.81 -91.37 42.26
C SER A 797 -3.59 -92.50 41.52
N SER A 798 -2.86 -93.35 40.77
CA SER A 798 -3.10 -94.73 40.21
C SER A 798 -4.28 -95.63 40.72
N THR A 799 -4.64 -96.82 40.16
CA THR A 799 -3.95 -97.96 39.47
C THR A 799 -5.05 -98.92 38.91
N ALA A 800 -5.00 -99.54 37.71
CA ALA A 800 -4.37 -100.81 37.25
C ALA A 800 -5.04 -102.18 37.63
N GLU A 801 -5.36 -103.00 36.60
CA GLU A 801 -5.52 -104.50 36.46
C GLU A 801 -6.38 -105.32 37.49
N SER A 802 -6.96 -106.52 37.24
CA SER A 802 -6.60 -107.68 36.40
C SER A 802 -7.78 -108.67 36.07
N MET A 803 -7.49 -109.74 35.29
CA MET A 803 -8.32 -110.92 34.89
C MET A 803 -8.45 -112.01 36.03
N PRO A 804 -9.14 -113.21 35.93
CA PRO A 804 -9.49 -114.02 34.73
C PRO A 804 -10.78 -114.93 34.72
N GLU A 805 -10.90 -115.71 33.63
CA GLU A 805 -11.75 -116.89 33.27
C GLU A 805 -11.33 -118.24 33.96
N PRO A 806 -11.87 -119.46 33.63
CA PRO A 806 -13.20 -119.90 33.11
C PRO A 806 -13.76 -121.19 33.83
N LEU A 807 -14.92 -121.74 33.41
CA LEU A 807 -15.14 -123.17 33.00
C LEU A 807 -16.62 -123.62 32.86
N ASN A 808 -16.86 -124.70 32.09
CA ASN A 808 -18.18 -125.27 31.76
C ASN A 808 -18.57 -126.49 32.64
N ALA A 809 -19.87 -126.63 32.95
CA ALA A 809 -20.52 -127.92 33.25
C ALA A 809 -22.07 -127.87 33.07
N LEU A 810 -22.61 -128.81 32.29
CA LEU A 810 -24.03 -129.25 32.33
C LEU A 810 -24.18 -130.36 33.43
N PRO A 811 -25.40 -130.86 33.83
CA PRO A 811 -26.61 -131.03 33.02
C PRO A 811 -27.99 -130.92 33.74
N CYS A 812 -29.04 -131.36 33.03
CA CYS A 812 -30.31 -131.93 33.52
C CYS A 812 -31.40 -130.95 34.02
N GLY A 813 -32.67 -131.09 33.61
CA GLY A 813 -33.23 -132.05 32.64
C GLY A 813 -34.71 -131.83 32.35
N THR A 814 -35.24 -132.55 31.36
CA THR A 814 -36.66 -132.46 30.92
C THR A 814 -37.21 -133.85 30.61
N ALA A 815 -38.22 -134.28 31.38
CA ALA A 815 -39.06 -135.47 31.19
C ALA A 815 -40.24 -135.37 32.19
N ALA A 816 -41.42 -135.96 32.00
CA ALA A 816 -41.94 -136.80 30.92
C ALA A 816 -43.36 -136.29 30.57
N GLU A 817 -43.71 -136.10 29.29
CA GLU A 817 -44.41 -137.06 28.40
C GLU A 817 -45.86 -137.44 28.80
N GLN A 818 -46.72 -137.47 27.79
CA GLN A 818 -48.11 -137.95 27.87
C GLN A 818 -48.15 -139.48 28.06
N GLY A 819 -49.28 -140.00 28.56
CA GLY A 819 -49.47 -141.43 28.77
C GLY A 819 -49.81 -142.23 27.50
N LEU A 820 -49.52 -143.54 27.61
CA LEU A 820 -50.14 -144.74 27.01
C LEU A 820 -51.48 -144.54 26.23
N ASP A 821 -51.81 -145.32 25.17
CA ASP A 821 -51.29 -146.66 24.83
C ASP A 821 -51.47 -147.10 23.35
N SER A 822 -50.55 -147.98 22.92
CA SER A 822 -50.66 -149.04 21.89
C SER A 822 -51.05 -148.76 20.41
N LYS A 823 -50.16 -149.19 19.49
CA LYS A 823 -50.36 -149.55 18.05
C LYS A 823 -50.70 -148.37 17.11
N VAL A 824 -50.19 -148.29 15.87
CA VAL A 824 -49.60 -149.30 14.96
C VAL A 824 -48.20 -148.84 14.48
N GLY A 825 -47.29 -149.77 14.16
CA GLY A 825 -45.92 -149.46 13.72
C GLY A 825 -45.74 -149.38 12.20
N GLY A 826 -44.88 -148.46 11.75
CA GLY A 826 -44.53 -148.25 10.34
C GLY A 826 -43.65 -147.01 10.14
N ASP A 827 -44.27 -145.83 10.08
CA ASP A 827 -43.66 -144.61 9.51
C ASP A 827 -42.64 -143.89 10.41
N LEU A 828 -42.73 -144.06 11.74
CA LEU A 828 -42.02 -143.27 12.76
C LEU A 828 -40.48 -143.22 12.59
N VAL A 829 -39.88 -144.21 11.93
CA VAL A 829 -38.42 -144.31 11.74
C VAL A 829 -37.89 -143.32 10.69
N LEU A 830 -38.69 -142.97 9.67
CA LEU A 830 -38.29 -142.00 8.65
C LEU A 830 -38.39 -140.56 9.15
N GLU A 831 -39.45 -140.27 9.91
CA GLU A 831 -39.74 -138.93 10.46
C GLU A 831 -38.62 -138.45 11.42
N LEU A 832 -38.06 -139.37 12.21
CA LEU A 832 -36.91 -139.11 13.09
C LEU A 832 -35.61 -138.75 12.33
N GLN A 833 -35.42 -139.24 11.10
CA GLN A 833 -34.24 -138.90 10.30
C GLN A 833 -34.35 -137.49 9.69
N SER A 834 -35.54 -137.07 9.25
CA SER A 834 -35.79 -135.69 8.83
C SER A 834 -35.61 -134.70 9.98
N ALA A 835 -36.16 -134.99 11.17
CA ALA A 835 -36.08 -134.12 12.33
C ALA A 835 -34.63 -133.85 12.78
N LEU A 836 -33.74 -134.85 12.69
CA LEU A 836 -32.32 -134.68 13.03
C LEU A 836 -31.60 -133.75 12.05
N ALA A 837 -31.89 -133.86 10.75
CA ALA A 837 -31.31 -133.00 9.72
C ALA A 837 -31.77 -131.54 9.86
N GLU A 838 -33.06 -131.30 10.14
CA GLU A 838 -33.57 -129.96 10.44
C GLU A 838 -32.90 -129.34 11.66
N LYS A 839 -32.66 -130.12 12.73
CA LYS A 839 -31.99 -129.63 13.95
C LYS A 839 -30.53 -129.27 13.71
N LEU A 840 -29.83 -129.99 12.84
CA LEU A 840 -28.44 -129.70 12.48
C LEU A 840 -28.35 -128.43 11.62
N ASN A 841 -29.28 -128.23 10.68
CA ASN A 841 -29.41 -126.97 9.94
C ASN A 841 -29.71 -125.79 10.88
N GLN A 842 -30.69 -125.93 11.80
CA GLN A 842 -31.01 -124.89 12.80
C GLN A 842 -29.79 -124.51 13.66
N LEU A 843 -28.94 -125.47 14.02
CA LEU A 843 -27.70 -125.19 14.75
C LEU A 843 -26.74 -124.30 13.94
N SER A 844 -26.49 -124.64 12.67
CA SER A 844 -25.65 -123.80 11.79
C SER A 844 -26.22 -122.40 11.59
N GLU A 845 -27.55 -122.27 11.53
CA GLU A 845 -28.25 -120.99 11.40
C GLU A 845 -28.19 -120.15 12.68
N THR A 846 -28.04 -120.78 13.85
CA THR A 846 -27.75 -120.07 15.12
C THR A 846 -26.28 -119.70 15.27
N GLU A 847 -25.35 -120.51 14.75
CA GLU A 847 -23.92 -120.21 14.77
C GLU A 847 -23.57 -119.00 13.89
N THR A 848 -24.18 -118.89 12.70
CA THR A 848 -24.05 -117.69 11.85
C THR A 848 -24.60 -116.46 12.55
N LYS A 849 -25.82 -116.52 13.10
CA LYS A 849 -26.44 -115.38 13.81
C LYS A 849 -25.65 -114.94 15.05
N LEU A 850 -25.02 -115.88 15.76
CA LEU A 850 -24.12 -115.58 16.88
C LEU A 850 -22.85 -114.84 16.41
N LYS A 851 -22.33 -115.21 15.23
CA LYS A 851 -21.18 -114.54 14.63
C LYS A 851 -21.52 -113.14 14.13
N ASP A 852 -22.65 -112.99 13.43
CA ASP A 852 -23.16 -111.70 12.98
C ASP A 852 -23.33 -110.73 14.16
N ALA A 853 -23.92 -111.20 15.27
CA ALA A 853 -24.08 -110.42 16.50
C ALA A 853 -22.74 -110.06 17.20
N LEU A 854 -21.70 -110.90 17.07
CA LEU A 854 -20.35 -110.60 17.54
C LEU A 854 -19.68 -109.51 16.69
N ASP A 855 -19.85 -109.57 15.37
CA ASP A 855 -19.33 -108.57 14.45
C ASP A 855 -20.06 -107.22 14.62
N GLU A 856 -21.39 -107.20 14.86
CA GLU A 856 -22.13 -106.01 15.28
C GLU A 856 -21.62 -105.43 16.61
N ASN A 857 -21.32 -106.27 17.60
CA ASN A 857 -20.73 -105.82 18.86
C ASN A 857 -19.37 -105.14 18.64
N SER A 858 -18.58 -105.63 17.68
CA SER A 858 -17.32 -105.00 17.27
C SER A 858 -17.51 -103.62 16.63
N ILE A 859 -18.63 -103.39 15.95
CA ILE A 859 -18.99 -102.10 15.32
C ILE A 859 -19.41 -101.12 16.40
N LEU A 860 -20.37 -101.50 17.25
CA LEU A 860 -20.86 -100.67 18.37
C LEU A 860 -19.74 -100.26 19.33
N ARG A 861 -18.76 -101.14 19.59
CA ARG A 861 -17.59 -100.79 20.41
C ARG A 861 -16.73 -99.70 19.77
N ARG A 862 -16.51 -99.74 18.46
CA ARG A 862 -15.78 -98.68 17.72
C ARG A 862 -16.57 -97.37 17.68
N GLU A 863 -17.88 -97.44 17.54
CA GLU A 863 -18.77 -96.28 17.56
C GLU A 863 -18.80 -95.59 18.95
N MET A 864 -18.81 -96.37 20.03
CA MET A 864 -18.62 -95.89 21.40
C MET A 864 -17.26 -95.18 21.56
N GLU A 865 -16.17 -95.79 21.08
CA GLU A 865 -14.83 -95.18 21.14
C GLU A 865 -14.70 -93.88 20.32
N THR A 866 -15.44 -93.73 19.21
CA THR A 866 -15.54 -92.44 18.50
C THR A 866 -16.41 -91.43 19.24
N SER A 867 -17.49 -91.88 19.89
CA SER A 867 -18.38 -91.01 20.68
C SER A 867 -17.68 -90.43 21.90
N CYS A 868 -16.83 -91.21 22.59
CA CYS A 868 -16.01 -90.71 23.69
C CYS A 868 -15.03 -89.62 23.22
N LYS A 869 -14.34 -89.81 22.09
CA LYS A 869 -13.40 -88.81 21.55
C LYS A 869 -14.07 -87.49 21.20
N LEU A 870 -15.27 -87.55 20.61
CA LEU A 870 -16.09 -86.36 20.32
C LEU A 870 -16.58 -85.68 21.61
N LEU A 871 -16.87 -86.45 22.67
CA LEU A 871 -17.20 -85.89 23.98
C LEU A 871 -16.00 -85.17 24.61
N ASP A 872 -14.82 -85.78 24.60
CA ASP A 872 -13.58 -85.17 25.12
C ASP A 872 -13.23 -83.88 24.35
N GLU A 873 -13.34 -83.90 23.03
CA GLU A 873 -13.16 -82.73 22.16
C GLU A 873 -14.20 -81.63 22.47
N SER A 874 -15.47 -81.99 22.70
CA SER A 874 -16.50 -81.01 23.08
C SER A 874 -16.22 -80.36 24.44
N GLN A 875 -15.71 -81.11 25.42
CA GLN A 875 -15.34 -80.58 26.74
C GLN A 875 -14.14 -79.63 26.64
N MET A 876 -13.13 -79.98 25.84
CA MET A 876 -11.97 -79.13 25.59
C MET A 876 -12.37 -77.81 24.89
N ASN A 877 -13.27 -77.88 23.92
CA ASN A 877 -13.82 -76.71 23.24
C ASN A 877 -14.63 -75.80 24.18
N CYS A 878 -15.45 -76.36 25.07
CA CYS A 878 -16.15 -75.60 26.12
C CYS A 878 -15.17 -74.86 27.05
N ALA A 879 -14.13 -75.56 27.55
CA ALA A 879 -13.11 -74.95 28.40
C ALA A 879 -12.29 -73.86 27.68
N HIS A 880 -12.09 -73.99 26.36
CA HIS A 880 -11.47 -72.94 25.55
C HIS A 880 -12.38 -71.71 25.42
N LEU A 881 -13.68 -71.89 25.16
CA LEU A 881 -14.66 -70.80 25.13
C LEU A 881 -14.73 -70.05 26.46
N GLU A 882 -14.77 -70.75 27.60
CA GLU A 882 -14.83 -70.10 28.92
C GLU A 882 -13.60 -69.21 29.19
N ASN A 883 -12.40 -69.65 28.81
CA ASN A 883 -11.19 -68.83 28.90
C ASN A 883 -11.25 -67.59 28.00
N CYS A 884 -11.66 -67.74 26.73
CA CYS A 884 -11.83 -66.60 25.82
C CYS A 884 -12.85 -65.58 26.36
N LEU A 885 -13.95 -66.06 26.95
CA LEU A 885 -14.99 -65.23 27.55
C LEU A 885 -14.50 -64.57 28.86
N HIS A 886 -13.58 -65.19 29.59
CA HIS A 886 -12.95 -64.59 30.77
C HIS A 886 -11.96 -63.46 30.40
N GLU A 887 -11.11 -63.65 29.38
CA GLU A 887 -10.21 -62.59 28.92
C GLU A 887 -10.99 -61.41 28.30
N ALA A 888 -12.01 -61.67 27.47
CA ALA A 888 -12.89 -60.62 26.94
C ALA A 888 -13.57 -59.79 28.06
N ARG A 889 -13.89 -60.40 29.20
CA ARG A 889 -14.40 -59.68 30.38
C ARG A 889 -13.34 -58.79 31.04
N LYS A 890 -12.08 -59.22 31.12
CA LYS A 890 -10.97 -58.38 31.63
C LYS A 890 -10.68 -57.21 30.68
N GLU A 891 -10.66 -57.46 29.38
CA GLU A 891 -10.44 -56.45 28.35
C GLU A 891 -11.54 -55.37 28.38
N ALA A 892 -12.81 -55.77 28.43
CA ALA A 892 -13.93 -54.86 28.62
C ALA A 892 -13.83 -54.03 29.93
N GLN A 893 -13.37 -54.63 31.04
CA GLN A 893 -13.14 -53.91 32.29
C GLN A 893 -11.97 -52.91 32.18
N SER A 894 -10.90 -53.26 31.46
CA SER A 894 -9.76 -52.37 31.17
C SER A 894 -10.21 -51.17 30.33
N HIS A 895 -10.96 -51.40 29.25
CA HIS A 895 -11.53 -50.34 28.41
C HIS A 895 -12.46 -49.42 29.20
N ARG A 896 -13.30 -49.95 30.10
CA ARG A 896 -14.13 -49.14 30.99
C ARG A 896 -13.29 -48.22 31.88
N CYS A 897 -12.28 -48.75 32.57
CA CYS A 897 -11.41 -47.94 33.42
C CYS A 897 -10.63 -46.87 32.64
N ALA A 898 -10.27 -47.15 31.38
CA ALA A 898 -9.66 -46.16 30.48
C ALA A 898 -10.67 -45.08 30.02
N ALA A 899 -11.92 -45.45 29.75
CA ALA A 899 -12.99 -44.52 29.41
C ALA A 899 -13.37 -43.61 30.59
N ASP A 900 -13.53 -44.17 31.79
CA ASP A 900 -13.82 -43.43 33.02
C ASP A 900 -12.72 -42.40 33.33
N ARG A 901 -11.44 -42.75 33.10
CA ARG A 901 -10.31 -41.81 33.24
C ARG A 901 -10.35 -40.68 32.20
N ARG A 902 -10.52 -41.01 30.91
CA ARG A 902 -10.66 -40.01 29.83
C ARG A 902 -11.87 -39.08 30.05
N ALA A 903 -12.96 -39.59 30.59
CA ALA A 903 -14.13 -38.78 30.94
C ALA A 903 -13.83 -37.80 32.08
N SER A 904 -13.03 -38.20 33.07
CA SER A 904 -12.54 -37.30 34.12
C SER A 904 -11.64 -36.20 33.56
N GLU A 905 -10.65 -36.57 32.74
CA GLU A 905 -9.74 -35.64 32.04
C GLU A 905 -10.50 -34.63 31.16
N TYR A 906 -11.48 -35.11 30.38
CA TYR A 906 -12.34 -34.26 29.55
C TYR A 906 -13.20 -33.30 30.37
N ASN A 907 -13.75 -33.75 31.51
CA ASN A 907 -14.53 -32.88 32.39
C ASN A 907 -13.68 -31.80 33.05
N ALA A 908 -12.43 -32.11 33.44
CA ALA A 908 -11.48 -31.12 33.95
C ALA A 908 -11.10 -30.09 32.87
N LEU A 909 -10.77 -30.54 31.66
CA LEU A 909 -10.45 -29.68 30.51
C LEU A 909 -11.65 -28.79 30.14
N ARG A 910 -12.87 -29.34 30.13
CA ARG A 910 -14.11 -28.60 29.89
C ARG A 910 -14.35 -27.52 30.96
N ALA A 911 -14.04 -27.81 32.23
CA ALA A 911 -14.16 -26.82 33.30
C ALA A 911 -13.16 -25.66 33.13
N SER A 912 -11.90 -25.94 32.79
CA SER A 912 -10.92 -24.88 32.47
C SER A 912 -11.32 -24.07 31.24
N ALA A 913 -11.73 -24.72 30.15
CA ALA A 913 -12.19 -24.05 28.93
C ALA A 913 -13.40 -23.12 29.17
N VAL A 914 -14.33 -23.50 30.05
CA VAL A 914 -15.47 -22.66 30.45
C VAL A 914 -15.02 -21.47 31.32
N LYS A 915 -14.08 -21.66 32.26
CA LYS A 915 -13.47 -20.55 33.01
C LYS A 915 -12.81 -19.54 32.06
N MET A 916 -11.91 -20.00 31.18
CA MET A 916 -11.22 -19.15 30.21
C MET A 916 -12.19 -18.43 29.28
N ARG A 917 -13.24 -19.10 28.79
CA ARG A 917 -14.29 -18.45 27.99
C ARG A 917 -15.00 -17.33 28.76
N SER A 918 -15.28 -17.50 30.06
CA SER A 918 -15.89 -16.42 30.86
C SER A 918 -14.94 -15.23 31.10
N LEU A 919 -13.63 -15.47 31.20
CA LEU A 919 -12.61 -14.41 31.29
C LEU A 919 -12.50 -13.62 29.98
N PHE A 920 -12.50 -14.30 28.83
CA PHE A 920 -12.57 -13.65 27.51
C PHE A 920 -13.89 -12.90 27.30
N GLU A 921 -15.02 -13.40 27.77
CA GLU A 921 -16.31 -12.71 27.70
C GLU A 921 -16.31 -11.42 28.53
N ARG A 922 -15.70 -11.43 29.71
CA ARG A 922 -15.50 -10.21 30.53
C ARG A 922 -14.61 -9.19 29.83
N LEU A 923 -13.52 -9.61 29.20
CA LEU A 923 -12.67 -8.74 28.38
C LEU A 923 -13.44 -8.18 27.17
N ARG A 924 -14.23 -9.02 26.49
CA ARG A 924 -15.08 -8.63 25.35
C ARG A 924 -16.03 -7.50 25.76
N ASN A 925 -16.67 -7.61 26.91
CA ASN A 925 -17.57 -6.58 27.43
C ASN A 925 -16.88 -5.24 27.69
N CYS A 926 -15.60 -5.20 28.08
CA CYS A 926 -14.84 -3.94 28.18
C CYS A 926 -14.68 -3.22 26.83
N VAL A 927 -14.55 -3.96 25.73
CA VAL A 927 -14.39 -3.39 24.37
C VAL A 927 -15.69 -2.76 23.85
N TYR A 928 -16.85 -3.29 24.25
CA TYR A 928 -18.17 -2.82 23.81
C TYR A 928 -18.82 -1.76 24.73
N VAL A 929 -18.07 -1.18 25.68
CA VAL A 929 -18.63 -0.14 26.58
C VAL A 929 -18.90 1.16 25.81
N PRO A 930 -20.13 1.74 25.90
CA PRO A 930 -20.44 3.04 25.32
C PRO A 930 -19.68 4.18 26.04
N GLY A 931 -18.46 4.47 25.59
CA GLY A 931 -17.62 5.54 26.16
C GLY A 931 -16.37 5.90 25.35
N GLY A 932 -16.23 5.39 24.12
CA GLY A 932 -15.04 5.62 23.30
C GLY A 932 -13.74 5.06 23.91
N MET A 933 -12.61 5.61 23.48
CA MET A 933 -11.29 5.09 23.87
C MET A 933 -10.97 5.26 25.36
N THR A 934 -11.48 6.33 25.99
CA THR A 934 -11.33 6.59 27.44
C THR A 934 -12.18 5.60 28.25
N GLY A 935 -13.46 5.44 27.89
CA GLY A 935 -14.34 4.44 28.53
C GLY A 935 -13.81 3.01 28.41
N PHE A 936 -13.14 2.65 27.31
CA PHE A 936 -12.41 1.38 27.19
C PHE A 936 -11.24 1.27 28.17
N ALA A 937 -10.40 2.31 28.29
CA ALA A 937 -9.26 2.32 29.20
C ALA A 937 -9.68 2.14 30.68
N ASP A 938 -10.70 2.88 31.12
CA ASP A 938 -11.23 2.79 32.48
C ASP A 938 -11.87 1.43 32.75
N SER A 939 -12.63 0.90 31.79
CA SER A 939 -13.29 -0.42 31.90
C SER A 939 -12.27 -1.57 31.95
N LEU A 940 -11.18 -1.46 31.19
CA LEU A 940 -10.09 -2.43 31.19
C LEU A 940 -9.29 -2.37 32.51
N HIS A 941 -9.08 -1.17 33.07
CA HIS A 941 -8.44 -0.98 34.37
C HIS A 941 -9.31 -1.54 35.51
N ALA A 942 -10.63 -1.32 35.48
CA ALA A 942 -11.58 -1.92 36.42
C ALA A 942 -11.61 -3.45 36.32
N LEU A 943 -11.50 -4.03 35.12
CA LEU A 943 -11.35 -5.47 34.93
C LEU A 943 -10.04 -5.98 35.55
N ALA A 944 -8.91 -5.32 35.30
CA ALA A 944 -7.61 -5.69 35.87
C ALA A 944 -7.62 -5.69 37.42
N GLN A 945 -8.26 -4.70 38.05
CA GLN A 945 -8.46 -4.66 39.50
C GLN A 945 -9.39 -5.78 39.98
N SER A 946 -10.49 -6.05 39.28
CA SER A 946 -11.42 -7.14 39.64
C SER A 946 -10.77 -8.52 39.59
N LEU A 947 -9.90 -8.77 38.60
CA LEU A 947 -9.14 -10.03 38.48
C LEU A 947 -8.03 -10.16 39.53
N ALA A 948 -7.43 -9.06 39.96
CA ALA A 948 -6.44 -9.07 41.05
C ALA A 948 -7.05 -9.50 42.40
N ASN A 949 -8.35 -9.32 42.59
CA ASN A 949 -9.07 -9.61 43.83
C ASN A 949 -9.74 -10.99 43.88
N SER A 950 -9.64 -11.82 42.82
CA SER A 950 -10.32 -13.13 42.74
C SER A 950 -9.42 -14.36 42.82
N ILE A 951 -8.12 -14.16 43.04
CA ILE A 951 -7.10 -15.23 43.07
C ILE A 951 -7.37 -16.17 44.27
N ASN A 952 -7.46 -17.47 44.00
CA ASN A 952 -7.52 -18.54 45.01
C ASN A 952 -6.35 -19.51 44.81
N ASP A 953 -5.92 -20.19 45.88
CA ASP A 953 -4.76 -21.10 45.91
C ASP A 953 -4.94 -22.44 45.14
N GLY A 954 -5.76 -22.45 44.09
CA GLY A 954 -6.08 -23.62 43.26
C GLY A 954 -6.55 -23.24 41.85
N GLU A 955 -6.05 -22.13 41.30
CA GLU A 955 -6.28 -21.76 39.90
C GLU A 955 -5.35 -22.49 38.93
N ASP A 956 -5.80 -22.60 37.68
CA ASP A 956 -5.08 -23.21 36.55
C ASP A 956 -4.05 -22.22 36.00
N ASP A 957 -2.86 -22.68 35.59
CA ASP A 957 -1.69 -21.85 35.29
C ASP A 957 -1.99 -20.80 34.20
N GLY A 958 -2.72 -21.22 33.14
CA GLY A 958 -3.16 -20.33 32.07
C GLY A 958 -4.16 -19.24 32.51
N SER A 959 -4.87 -19.42 33.62
CA SER A 959 -5.73 -18.36 34.21
C SER A 959 -4.86 -17.30 34.91
N VAL A 960 -3.79 -17.73 35.59
CA VAL A 960 -2.83 -16.83 36.26
C VAL A 960 -2.06 -16.01 35.21
N GLU A 961 -1.63 -16.63 34.11
CA GLU A 961 -1.04 -15.91 32.96
C GLU A 961 -2.02 -14.89 32.35
N PHE A 962 -3.29 -15.25 32.17
CA PHE A 962 -4.31 -14.33 31.67
C PHE A 962 -4.49 -13.11 32.61
N HIS A 963 -4.62 -13.34 33.93
CA HIS A 963 -4.72 -12.27 34.92
C HIS A 963 -3.52 -11.31 34.88
N LYS A 964 -2.31 -11.84 34.67
CA LYS A 964 -1.07 -11.06 34.50
C LYS A 964 -1.06 -10.25 33.19
N CYS A 965 -1.50 -10.85 32.09
CA CYS A 965 -1.58 -10.18 30.78
C CYS A 965 -2.57 -9.01 30.77
N ILE A 966 -3.76 -9.17 31.35
CA ILE A 966 -4.77 -8.10 31.42
C ILE A 966 -4.26 -6.91 32.25
N ARG A 967 -3.50 -7.16 33.32
CA ARG A 967 -2.89 -6.09 34.14
C ARG A 967 -1.90 -5.25 33.33
N VAL A 968 -0.95 -5.89 32.66
CA VAL A 968 0.03 -5.19 31.80
C VAL A 968 -0.66 -4.47 30.65
N PHE A 969 -1.70 -5.05 30.06
CA PHE A 969 -2.46 -4.42 28.98
C PHE A 969 -3.20 -3.16 29.46
N ALA A 970 -3.86 -3.21 30.63
CA ALA A 970 -4.49 -2.03 31.25
C ALA A 970 -3.49 -0.89 31.51
N GLU A 971 -2.32 -1.21 32.07
CA GLU A 971 -1.25 -0.22 32.31
C GLU A 971 -0.77 0.46 31.01
N LYS A 972 -0.62 -0.31 29.92
CA LYS A 972 -0.20 0.23 28.61
C LYS A 972 -1.29 1.07 27.95
N VAL A 973 -2.55 0.65 27.99
CA VAL A 973 -3.68 1.43 27.45
C VAL A 973 -3.87 2.73 28.24
N GLY A 974 -3.78 2.68 29.57
CA GLY A 974 -3.86 3.86 30.45
C GLY A 974 -2.64 4.81 30.35
N PHE A 975 -1.52 4.38 29.78
CA PHE A 975 -0.44 5.28 29.36
C PHE A 975 -0.75 5.94 28.01
N LEU A 976 -1.24 5.15 27.04
CA LEU A 976 -1.53 5.63 25.68
C LEU A 976 -2.68 6.65 25.62
N SER A 977 -3.72 6.54 26.47
CA SER A 977 -4.78 7.56 26.52
C SER A 977 -4.24 8.94 26.94
N ARG A 978 -3.54 8.99 28.09
CA ARG A 978 -2.92 10.23 28.59
C ARG A 978 -1.93 10.83 27.61
N HIS A 979 -1.09 10.01 26.97
CA HIS A 979 -0.18 10.49 25.93
C HIS A 979 -0.91 11.03 24.69
N ARG A 980 -2.07 10.48 24.32
CA ARG A 980 -2.92 11.02 23.24
C ARG A 980 -3.53 12.36 23.63
N GLU A 981 -4.02 12.50 24.86
CA GLU A 981 -4.58 13.74 25.40
C GLU A 981 -3.52 14.86 25.40
N GLU A 982 -2.34 14.59 25.96
CA GLU A 982 -1.18 15.49 25.91
C GLU A 982 -0.75 15.88 24.48
N LEU A 983 -0.79 14.93 23.54
CA LEU A 983 -0.41 15.18 22.15
C LEU A 983 -1.46 16.05 21.43
N HIS A 984 -2.74 15.85 21.73
CA HIS A 984 -3.83 16.65 21.17
C HIS A 984 -3.78 18.10 21.65
N GLU A 985 -3.49 18.33 22.93
CA GLU A 985 -3.29 19.68 23.49
C GLU A 985 -2.08 20.38 22.83
N LYS A 986 -0.96 19.66 22.66
CA LYS A 986 0.22 20.18 21.96
C LYS A 986 -0.09 20.51 20.49
N TYR A 987 -0.91 19.70 19.81
CA TYR A 987 -1.31 19.95 18.42
C TYR A 987 -2.17 21.21 18.29
N THR A 988 -3.23 21.37 19.09
CA THR A 988 -4.10 22.57 19.02
C THR A 988 -3.35 23.85 19.36
N ASN A 989 -2.37 23.80 20.27
CA ASN A 989 -1.49 24.94 20.56
C ASN A 989 -0.58 25.30 19.37
N VAL A 990 -0.03 24.31 18.65
CA VAL A 990 0.78 24.54 17.44
C VAL A 990 -0.08 25.05 16.28
N GLU A 991 -1.29 24.53 16.13
CA GLU A 991 -2.27 24.95 15.11
C GLU A 991 -2.67 26.42 15.29
N ALA A 992 -2.95 26.86 16.52
CA ALA A 992 -3.22 28.27 16.84
C ALA A 992 -2.03 29.20 16.51
N VAL A 993 -0.79 28.78 16.76
CA VAL A 993 0.42 29.55 16.43
C VAL A 993 0.64 29.60 14.91
N ASN A 994 0.40 28.51 14.19
CA ASN A 994 0.49 28.48 12.73
C ASN A 994 -0.54 29.40 12.06
N GLU A 995 -1.76 29.46 12.60
CA GLU A 995 -2.82 30.34 12.08
C GLU A 995 -2.57 31.82 12.37
N GLN A 996 -1.87 32.14 13.47
CA GLN A 996 -1.34 33.49 13.72
C GLN A 996 -0.22 33.84 12.72
N LEU A 997 0.74 32.93 12.50
CA LEU A 997 1.84 33.12 11.54
C LEU A 997 1.34 33.30 10.09
N ARG A 998 0.26 32.62 9.70
CA ARG A 998 -0.41 32.82 8.41
C ARG A 998 -0.95 34.23 8.23
N LYS A 999 -1.61 34.79 9.26
CA LYS A 999 -2.14 36.16 9.22
C LYS A 999 -1.01 37.18 9.11
N GLU A 1000 0.05 37.01 9.89
CA GLU A 1000 1.24 37.85 9.77
C GLU A 1000 1.89 37.74 8.37
N LEU A 1001 1.92 36.56 7.76
CA LEU A 1001 2.42 36.39 6.39
C LEU A 1001 1.53 37.12 5.36
N GLU A 1002 0.21 37.05 5.50
CA GLU A 1002 -0.74 37.74 4.60
C GLU A 1002 -0.63 39.27 4.72
N GLU A 1003 -0.53 39.80 5.94
CA GLU A 1003 -0.28 41.24 6.18
C GLU A 1003 1.03 41.71 5.54
N LYS A 1004 2.10 40.90 5.60
CA LYS A 1004 3.37 41.20 4.94
C LYS A 1004 3.27 41.12 3.42
N ASN A 1005 2.48 40.18 2.90
CA ASN A 1005 2.21 40.02 1.47
C ASN A 1005 1.49 41.25 0.90
N GLU A 1006 0.43 41.73 1.57
CA GLU A 1006 -0.29 42.96 1.18
C GLU A 1006 0.58 44.22 1.32
N LEU A 1007 1.44 44.29 2.32
CA LEU A 1007 2.42 45.39 2.44
C LEU A 1007 3.40 45.39 1.26
N VAL A 1008 3.91 44.21 0.85
CA VAL A 1008 4.81 44.08 -0.32
C VAL A 1008 4.09 44.43 -1.63
N LYS A 1009 2.85 43.96 -1.84
CA LYS A 1009 2.01 44.36 -2.98
C LYS A 1009 1.84 45.89 -3.03
N THR A 1010 1.49 46.50 -1.90
CA THR A 1010 1.30 47.96 -1.78
C THR A 1010 2.58 48.74 -2.12
N LEU A 1011 3.74 48.29 -1.62
CA LEU A 1011 5.04 48.89 -1.93
C LEU A 1011 5.43 48.72 -3.42
N PHE A 1012 5.15 47.56 -4.02
CA PHE A 1012 5.38 47.32 -5.44
C PHE A 1012 4.52 48.24 -6.33
N THR A 1013 3.22 48.36 -6.05
CA THR A 1013 2.31 49.26 -6.78
C THR A 1013 2.76 50.71 -6.66
N LYS A 1014 3.17 51.15 -5.45
CA LYS A 1014 3.75 52.48 -5.25
C LYS A 1014 5.01 52.71 -6.10
N HIS A 1015 5.92 51.74 -6.15
CA HIS A 1015 7.14 51.82 -6.96
C HIS A 1015 6.86 51.88 -8.46
N GLN A 1016 5.81 51.19 -8.95
CA GLN A 1016 5.36 51.29 -10.34
C GLN A 1016 4.79 52.68 -10.67
N HIS A 1017 3.98 53.27 -9.79
CA HIS A 1017 3.50 54.64 -9.96
C HIS A 1017 4.64 55.67 -9.94
N GLU A 1018 5.64 55.50 -9.07
CA GLU A 1018 6.82 56.37 -9.01
C GLU A 1018 7.68 56.25 -10.29
N LYS A 1019 7.87 55.04 -10.82
CA LYS A 1019 8.52 54.80 -12.12
C LYS A 1019 7.77 55.45 -13.28
N GLN A 1020 6.44 55.45 -13.29
CA GLN A 1020 5.66 56.12 -14.33
C GLN A 1020 5.77 57.65 -14.19
N ALA A 1021 5.66 58.18 -12.97
CA ALA A 1021 5.72 59.62 -12.68
C ALA A 1021 7.10 60.27 -12.89
N ASN A 1022 8.13 59.50 -13.22
CA ASN A 1022 9.46 60.02 -13.57
C ASN A 1022 9.74 60.06 -15.08
N LYS A 1023 8.90 59.46 -15.93
CA LYS A 1023 9.06 59.50 -17.40
C LYS A 1023 8.79 60.87 -18.02
N GLU A 1024 8.03 61.72 -17.34
CA GLU A 1024 7.55 63.03 -17.82
C GLU A 1024 8.40 64.20 -17.29
N LYS A 1025 9.55 63.92 -16.66
CA LYS A 1025 10.41 64.93 -16.02
C LYS A 1025 11.77 65.00 -16.71
N ILE A 1026 12.32 66.21 -16.78
CA ILE A 1026 13.69 66.43 -17.26
C ILE A 1026 14.68 66.00 -16.16
N SER A 1027 15.65 65.16 -16.52
CA SER A 1027 16.72 64.70 -15.62
C SER A 1027 17.80 65.76 -15.45
N PHE A 1028 18.00 66.22 -14.20
CA PHE A 1028 18.95 67.28 -13.84
C PHE A 1028 20.20 66.78 -13.08
N SER A 1029 20.38 65.48 -12.85
CA SER A 1029 21.48 64.93 -12.04
C SER A 1029 22.46 64.09 -12.87
N ARG A 1030 22.10 62.84 -13.14
CA ARG A 1030 22.87 61.88 -13.96
C ARG A 1030 21.95 61.34 -15.05
N LEU A 1031 22.24 61.69 -16.29
CA LEU A 1031 21.43 61.30 -17.44
C LEU A 1031 21.47 59.79 -17.67
N GLN A 1032 20.29 59.17 -17.85
CA GLN A 1032 20.16 57.77 -18.25
C GLN A 1032 19.35 57.62 -19.55
N VAL A 1033 19.53 56.49 -20.23
CA VAL A 1033 18.80 56.20 -21.47
C VAL A 1033 17.31 56.00 -21.19
N HIS A 1034 16.46 56.55 -22.04
CA HIS A 1034 15.00 56.72 -21.94
C HIS A 1034 14.51 57.82 -20.98
N GLU A 1035 15.39 58.60 -20.33
CA GLU A 1035 15.00 59.82 -19.61
C GLU A 1035 14.87 61.02 -20.56
N ILE A 1036 14.14 62.07 -20.16
CA ILE A 1036 14.07 63.33 -20.90
C ILE A 1036 15.25 64.23 -20.49
N ALA A 1037 15.94 64.83 -21.45
CA ALA A 1037 17.02 65.78 -21.21
C ALA A 1037 16.84 67.06 -22.03
N ALA A 1038 17.33 68.17 -21.46
CA ALA A 1038 17.36 69.48 -22.08
C ALA A 1038 18.81 69.94 -22.27
N PHE A 1039 19.10 70.52 -23.43
CA PHE A 1039 20.42 71.01 -23.81
C PHE A 1039 20.31 72.46 -24.26
N VAL A 1040 21.33 73.28 -23.96
CA VAL A 1040 21.38 74.71 -24.28
C VAL A 1040 22.63 75.00 -25.09
N LEU A 1041 22.51 75.90 -26.08
CA LEU A 1041 23.65 76.31 -26.90
C LEU A 1041 24.64 77.11 -26.06
N ASN A 1042 25.86 76.58 -25.89
CA ASN A 1042 26.93 77.23 -25.13
C ASN A 1042 27.67 78.27 -25.99
N SER A 1043 28.51 79.09 -25.36
CA SER A 1043 29.25 80.18 -26.02
C SER A 1043 30.33 79.71 -27.00
N SER A 1044 30.53 78.40 -27.16
CA SER A 1044 31.41 77.79 -28.18
C SER A 1044 30.63 77.25 -29.39
N GLY A 1045 29.30 77.35 -29.41
CA GLY A 1045 28.45 76.86 -30.51
C GLY A 1045 28.01 75.40 -30.40
N HIS A 1046 28.23 74.75 -29.26
CA HIS A 1046 27.81 73.37 -29.00
C HIS A 1046 26.67 73.31 -27.98
N TYR A 1047 25.78 72.33 -28.10
CA TYR A 1047 24.70 72.11 -27.13
C TYR A 1047 25.21 71.27 -25.95
N GLU A 1048 25.08 71.81 -24.74
CA GLU A 1048 25.46 71.15 -23.49
C GLU A 1048 24.24 70.93 -22.58
N ALA A 1049 24.19 69.80 -21.88
CA ALA A 1049 23.04 69.40 -21.07
C ALA A 1049 22.87 70.24 -19.80
N ILE A 1050 21.62 70.50 -19.39
CA ILE A 1050 21.31 71.20 -18.14
C ILE A 1050 21.42 70.23 -16.95
N THR A 1051 22.63 70.01 -16.45
CA THR A 1051 22.91 69.14 -15.29
C THR A 1051 23.34 69.93 -14.05
N ARG A 1052 23.10 69.37 -12.86
CA ARG A 1052 23.70 69.81 -11.59
C ARG A 1052 24.90 68.92 -11.26
N ASN A 1053 26.06 69.54 -11.11
CA ASN A 1053 27.31 68.93 -10.65
C ASN A 1053 27.93 67.86 -11.59
N CYS A 1054 27.56 67.81 -12.87
CA CYS A 1054 28.11 66.88 -13.87
C CYS A 1054 28.24 67.55 -15.25
N SER A 1055 29.30 68.34 -15.48
CA SER A 1055 29.57 69.01 -16.76
C SER A 1055 30.06 68.02 -17.85
N ASN A 1056 30.24 68.51 -19.08
CA ASN A 1056 30.76 67.75 -20.23
C ASN A 1056 29.79 66.74 -20.87
N TYR A 1057 28.47 66.95 -20.77
CA TYR A 1057 27.46 66.19 -21.53
C TYR A 1057 27.01 67.02 -22.74
N TYR A 1058 27.45 66.64 -23.93
CA TYR A 1058 27.19 67.35 -25.19
C TYR A 1058 26.20 66.59 -26.09
N LEU A 1059 25.39 67.31 -26.86
CA LEU A 1059 24.47 66.72 -27.83
C LEU A 1059 25.22 66.21 -29.08
N SER A 1060 24.84 65.05 -29.61
CA SER A 1060 25.44 64.50 -30.84
C SER A 1060 25.08 65.34 -32.07
N ALA A 1061 25.98 65.40 -33.06
CA ALA A 1061 25.75 66.16 -34.29
C ALA A 1061 24.54 65.65 -35.08
N GLU A 1062 24.27 64.34 -35.02
CA GLU A 1062 23.08 63.68 -35.58
C GLU A 1062 21.79 64.22 -34.92
N SER A 1063 21.76 64.32 -33.59
CA SER A 1063 20.64 64.93 -32.87
C SER A 1063 20.54 66.44 -33.06
N VAL A 1064 21.63 67.14 -33.40
CA VAL A 1064 21.54 68.56 -33.82
C VAL A 1064 20.88 68.67 -35.19
N ALA A 1065 21.31 67.88 -36.18
CA ALA A 1065 20.72 67.87 -37.53
C ALA A 1065 19.22 67.57 -37.50
N LEU A 1066 18.82 66.50 -36.78
CA LEU A 1066 17.42 66.09 -36.60
C LEU A 1066 16.48 67.19 -36.06
N PHE A 1067 17.01 68.19 -35.35
CA PHE A 1067 16.25 69.31 -34.80
C PHE A 1067 16.55 70.66 -35.50
N THR A 1068 17.41 70.69 -36.52
CA THR A 1068 17.79 71.93 -37.26
C THR A 1068 17.47 71.91 -38.75
N ASP A 1069 17.31 70.74 -39.38
CA ASP A 1069 17.01 70.58 -40.82
C ASP A 1069 15.71 71.27 -41.32
N HIS A 1070 14.90 71.82 -40.40
CA HIS A 1070 13.61 72.47 -40.70
C HIS A 1070 13.51 73.92 -40.17
N LEU A 1071 14.59 74.50 -39.63
CA LEU A 1071 14.59 75.83 -39.01
C LEU A 1071 15.58 76.81 -39.67
N PRO A 1072 15.18 78.06 -39.98
CA PRO A 1072 16.06 79.06 -40.60
C PRO A 1072 17.10 79.67 -39.64
N SER A 1073 17.11 79.26 -38.38
CA SER A 1073 18.04 79.72 -37.34
C SER A 1073 18.22 78.63 -36.28
N GLN A 1074 19.46 78.41 -35.86
CA GLN A 1074 19.82 77.44 -34.82
C GLN A 1074 19.08 77.72 -33.50
N PRO A 1075 18.32 76.77 -32.92
CA PRO A 1075 17.50 77.02 -31.73
C PRO A 1075 18.35 77.17 -30.46
N ASN A 1076 17.97 78.05 -29.54
CA ASN A 1076 18.76 78.32 -28.32
C ASN A 1076 18.81 77.13 -27.34
N TYR A 1077 17.83 76.24 -27.40
CA TYR A 1077 17.76 75.02 -26.59
C TYR A 1077 17.07 73.89 -27.37
N ILE A 1078 17.35 72.65 -27.00
CA ILE A 1078 16.77 71.42 -27.55
C ILE A 1078 16.34 70.52 -26.38
N VAL A 1079 15.18 69.87 -26.48
CA VAL A 1079 14.67 68.91 -25.48
C VAL A 1079 14.25 67.62 -26.19
N GLY A 1080 14.65 66.47 -25.66
CA GLY A 1080 14.37 65.17 -26.27
C GLY A 1080 14.53 64.03 -25.29
N GLN A 1081 14.07 62.83 -25.68
CA GLN A 1081 14.29 61.61 -24.91
C GLN A 1081 15.63 60.99 -25.30
N ILE A 1082 16.45 60.63 -24.31
CA ILE A 1082 17.77 60.04 -24.54
C ILE A 1082 17.62 58.64 -25.13
N VAL A 1083 18.24 58.41 -26.29
CA VAL A 1083 18.32 57.10 -26.96
C VAL A 1083 19.70 56.47 -26.77
N HIS A 1084 20.76 57.27 -26.68
CA HIS A 1084 22.12 56.77 -26.46
C HIS A 1084 22.98 57.77 -25.68
N ILE A 1085 23.95 57.26 -24.92
CA ILE A 1085 25.01 58.04 -24.27
C ILE A 1085 26.34 57.34 -24.56
N GLU A 1086 27.16 57.92 -25.42
CA GLU A 1086 28.52 57.47 -25.67
C GLU A 1086 29.49 58.17 -24.71
N ARG A 1087 30.51 57.44 -24.20
CA ARG A 1087 31.58 57.97 -23.36
C ARG A 1087 32.85 58.09 -24.17
N GLN A 1088 33.29 59.32 -24.43
CA GLN A 1088 34.51 59.62 -25.18
C GLN A 1088 35.60 60.24 -24.29
N THR A 1089 36.85 60.15 -24.74
CA THR A 1089 38.04 60.69 -24.04
C THR A 1089 38.88 61.53 -25.00
N VAL A 1090 39.36 62.69 -24.53
CA VAL A 1090 40.22 63.56 -25.34
C VAL A 1090 41.59 62.91 -25.53
N LYS A 1091 41.80 62.30 -26.71
CA LYS A 1091 43.06 61.65 -27.10
C LYS A 1091 44.19 62.70 -27.25
N PRO A 1092 45.39 62.46 -26.69
CA PRO A 1092 46.53 63.34 -26.89
C PRO A 1092 47.10 63.23 -28.32
N LEU A 1093 47.53 64.36 -28.90
CA LEU A 1093 48.26 64.34 -30.17
C LEU A 1093 49.67 63.76 -29.98
N LEU A 1094 50.05 62.83 -30.85
CA LEU A 1094 51.42 62.34 -31.01
C LEU A 1094 52.20 63.24 -31.98
N PRO A 1095 53.47 63.60 -31.70
CA PRO A 1095 54.26 64.46 -32.58
C PRO A 1095 54.73 63.70 -33.84
N SER A 1096 54.66 64.36 -35.00
CA SER A 1096 55.03 63.78 -36.28
C SER A 1096 56.55 63.82 -36.53
N SER A 1097 57.12 62.66 -36.88
CA SER A 1097 58.48 62.55 -37.40
C SER A 1097 58.50 62.81 -38.91
N SER A 1098 59.51 63.55 -39.39
CA SER A 1098 59.56 64.01 -40.79
C SER A 1098 60.57 63.23 -41.65
N ARG A 1099 60.12 62.77 -42.82
CA ARG A 1099 60.95 62.61 -44.04
C ARG A 1099 60.08 62.36 -45.29
N PRO A 1100 60.41 62.96 -46.45
CA PRO A 1100 59.72 62.71 -47.73
C PRO A 1100 60.46 61.67 -48.60
N ASP A 1101 59.75 60.97 -49.51
CA ASP A 1101 59.73 61.33 -50.95
C ASP A 1101 58.70 60.50 -51.78
N CYS A 1102 58.31 61.04 -52.94
CA CYS A 1102 57.62 60.50 -54.14
C CYS A 1102 56.76 59.21 -54.11
N GLY A 1103 55.49 59.34 -54.52
CA GLY A 1103 54.65 58.27 -55.11
C GLY A 1103 53.22 58.76 -55.44
N ARG A 1104 52.71 58.58 -56.67
CA ARG A 1104 51.44 59.19 -57.16
C ARG A 1104 50.36 58.15 -57.51
N ALA A 1105 49.20 58.22 -56.84
CA ALA A 1105 47.86 57.89 -57.35
C ALA A 1105 46.76 58.38 -56.38
N ASP A 1106 45.61 58.79 -56.90
CA ASP A 1106 44.46 59.37 -56.16
C ASP A 1106 43.22 58.41 -56.19
N PRO A 1107 42.08 58.72 -55.53
CA PRO A 1107 41.83 58.88 -54.09
C PRO A 1107 40.65 57.94 -53.64
N PRO A 1108 40.04 58.04 -52.42
CA PRO A 1108 39.17 59.17 -52.02
C PRO A 1108 39.26 59.65 -50.54
N ASP A 1109 38.79 60.87 -50.33
CA ASP A 1109 38.09 61.42 -49.14
C ASP A 1109 38.66 61.21 -47.72
N GLN A 1110 39.54 62.13 -47.28
CA GLN A 1110 39.68 62.43 -45.84
C GLN A 1110 40.13 63.88 -45.50
N LEU A 1111 39.33 64.86 -45.95
CA LEU A 1111 39.25 66.24 -45.44
C LEU A 1111 37.74 66.56 -45.28
N THR A 1112 37.22 67.31 -44.31
CA THR A 1112 37.74 68.09 -43.15
C THR A 1112 36.55 68.32 -42.19
N SER A 1113 36.66 68.75 -40.93
CA SER A 1113 37.81 69.26 -40.16
C SER A 1113 37.67 68.90 -38.68
N ASN A 1114 38.80 68.79 -37.97
CA ASN A 1114 38.80 69.03 -36.52
C ASN A 1114 38.49 70.52 -36.27
N ILE A 1115 37.43 70.83 -35.53
CA ILE A 1115 37.14 72.16 -34.96
C ILE A 1115 36.49 71.92 -33.58
N GLY A 1116 37.01 72.56 -32.52
CA GLY A 1116 36.32 72.66 -31.23
C GLY A 1116 37.03 72.06 -29.99
N THR A 1117 38.02 71.17 -30.13
CA THR A 1117 38.62 70.47 -28.97
C THR A 1117 39.71 71.28 -28.22
N GLU A 1118 39.88 72.57 -28.48
CA GLU A 1118 40.98 73.39 -27.92
C GLU A 1118 40.81 73.83 -26.45
N ARG A 1119 39.79 73.33 -25.72
CA ARG A 1119 39.48 73.77 -24.34
C ARG A 1119 39.18 72.66 -23.32
N LEU A 1120 39.32 71.39 -23.68
CA LEU A 1120 39.28 70.28 -22.72
C LEU A 1120 40.68 69.67 -22.60
N ASN A 1121 41.14 69.45 -21.36
CA ASN A 1121 42.49 68.92 -21.14
C ASN A 1121 42.63 67.49 -21.71
N PRO A 1122 43.80 67.09 -22.24
CA PRO A 1122 44.04 65.72 -22.67
C PRO A 1122 43.77 64.73 -21.52
N GLY A 1123 43.02 63.67 -21.82
CA GLY A 1123 42.56 62.70 -20.82
C GLY A 1123 41.30 63.08 -20.05
N CYS A 1124 40.69 64.26 -20.27
CA CYS A 1124 39.34 64.51 -19.79
C CYS A 1124 38.31 63.64 -20.51
N GLU A 1125 37.32 63.16 -19.76
CA GLU A 1125 36.15 62.45 -20.30
C GLU A 1125 35.04 63.45 -20.64
N TYR A 1126 34.30 63.15 -21.70
CA TYR A 1126 33.06 63.82 -22.06
C TYR A 1126 32.06 62.80 -22.62
N PHE A 1127 30.79 63.14 -22.55
CA PHE A 1127 29.71 62.27 -22.98
C PHE A 1127 29.00 62.88 -24.18
N VAL A 1128 28.80 62.08 -25.23
CA VAL A 1128 28.04 62.46 -26.41
C VAL A 1128 26.67 61.79 -26.31
N VAL A 1129 25.62 62.60 -26.23
CA VAL A 1129 24.24 62.13 -26.02
C VAL A 1129 23.46 62.23 -27.31
N THR A 1130 22.84 61.13 -27.75
CA THR A 1130 21.89 61.12 -28.87
C THR A 1130 20.47 61.03 -28.30
N ILE A 1131 19.62 61.95 -28.73
CA ILE A 1131 18.20 62.06 -28.32
C ILE A 1131 17.28 61.94 -29.53
N ALA A 1132 16.06 61.46 -29.29
CA ALA A 1132 14.94 61.51 -30.22
C ALA A 1132 14.00 62.67 -29.88
N MET A 1133 13.24 63.12 -30.88
CA MET A 1133 12.12 64.04 -30.69
C MET A 1133 11.07 63.40 -29.76
N LEU A 1134 10.51 64.21 -28.86
CA LEU A 1134 9.33 63.82 -28.08
C LEU A 1134 8.09 63.85 -28.98
N PRO A 1135 7.11 62.95 -28.82
CA PRO A 1135 5.85 63.03 -29.55
C PRO A 1135 5.07 64.31 -29.18
N ASP A 1136 4.40 64.93 -30.15
CA ASP A 1136 3.80 66.28 -30.10
C ASP A 1136 2.68 66.51 -29.06
N THR A 1137 2.35 65.54 -28.22
CA THR A 1137 1.24 65.62 -27.26
C THR A 1137 1.55 66.33 -25.94
N ALA A 1138 2.78 66.84 -25.75
CA ALA A 1138 3.29 67.21 -24.42
C ALA A 1138 3.25 68.71 -24.05
N ILE A 1139 3.19 69.67 -24.99
CA ILE A 1139 3.35 71.11 -24.67
C ILE A 1139 2.35 72.02 -25.41
N HIS A 1140 1.06 71.81 -25.22
CA HIS A 1140 0.01 72.77 -25.60
C HIS A 1140 -1.02 72.97 -24.47
N SER A 1141 -0.89 74.09 -23.75
CA SER A 1141 -1.97 74.64 -22.92
C SER A 1141 -2.68 75.78 -23.67
N PRO A 1142 -4.02 75.86 -23.64
CA PRO A 1142 -4.74 76.99 -24.22
C PRO A 1142 -4.57 78.27 -23.36
N PRO A 1143 -4.71 79.46 -23.95
CA PRO A 1143 -4.68 80.72 -23.20
C PRO A 1143 -5.87 80.81 -22.22
N PRO A 1144 -5.73 81.55 -21.10
CA PRO A 1144 -6.72 81.59 -20.03
C PRO A 1144 -8.02 82.31 -20.42
N SER A 1145 -9.10 81.94 -19.74
CA SER A 1145 -10.40 82.64 -19.69
C SER A 1145 -10.67 83.11 -18.26
#